data_AF-A0A0G4GI65-F1
#
_entry.id   AF-A0A0G4GI65-F1
#
_cell.length_a   1.000
_cell.length_b   1.000
_cell.length_c   1.000
_cell.angle_alpha   90.00
_cell.angle_beta   90.00
_cell.angle_gamma   90.00
#
_symmetry.space_group_name_H-M   'P 1'
#
loop_
_entity.id
_entity.type
_entity.pdbx_description
1 polymer ?
#
loop_
_entity_poly.entity_id
_entity_poly.type
_entity_poly.pdbx_seq_one_letter_code
_entity_poly.pdbx_strand_id
1 'polypeptide(L)'
;MGCGSSVPTAVTVEDTDNVPGPPALRPSGPTQPDATPKPSQQPDATPKPSEQPQVSNDVPIVGASAPEEPPAAEEPAEEAPQAEETAPPAEEEERPQAAEEEALPAPEEVPPPVKQEEEETAPVQPSPAPAPAPRLIMGNIPSDLIIKYIDHEKYGEKMRKLLAAKELYRDNRMAKHFDLQYFESLDEDMQRGLLHLCNSGIENPDSSMGCYAMQPADYDRYKPFFSKVICDYHKVDASATQTNEWSLEGVEGIPDGGKLDLSLLGLPALSMRVRVGRNLADFPLPGAMTKEDRLNMETKMCEAFAKLIGMPEYGGRYNSLTPGHKDNITDEEYKQLVADHIMFKDMANDPYLASAGIASDWPFGRGGYVSEDRGFIIWVGEEDHLRIMCMKKGTVLNEVFDRLKAALDVVESIEGLQFAKSPDYGYVTSCPTNLGTGMRASVHIQIPNLTRDGTEAKAKSVCKPLGLSVRGMGGEHTAIGADGTVDISPSGRFHIKEAEIIVALYKGIKLLKEEEDKAAKESPAAAPAAKAGDDDTKLVLKYYGHPTYGDKIKRLLAAKELYTGNRMAKHFDLQYFDSLDDAGKKGLLHLCNSGIENPDSSMGCYAMQPADYDRYKPFFSKVICDYHKVDASATQTNEWSLEGVEGIPDGGKLDLSLLGLPELSMRVRVGRNLADFPLPGAMTKEDRLNMETKMCEAFAKLIGMPEYGGRYNSLTPGHKDNITDEEYKQLVADHIMFKDMANDPYLASAGIASDWPFGRGCYVSEDRGFIIWVGEEDHLRIMCMKKGTVLNEVFDRLKAALDVVESIEGLQFAKSPDYGYVTSCPTNLGTGMRASVHIQIPKLTADGTEAKAKDVCKPLGLSVRGMGGEHTAIGADGMVDISPSGRFHIKEAEIIVALYKGITLLKEKEDAL
;
A
#
# COMPACT_ATOMS: atom_id res chain seq x y z
N MET A 1 -19.91 23.13 49.57
CA MET A 1 -19.30 23.07 50.91
C MET A 1 -18.74 21.65 51.08
N GLY A 2 -17.50 21.41 51.50
CA GLY A 2 -16.39 22.32 51.83
C GLY A 2 -15.09 21.52 52.05
N CYS A 3 -13.98 22.22 52.27
CA CYS A 3 -12.64 21.67 52.58
C CYS A 3 -12.65 20.73 53.81
N GLY A 4 -11.65 19.87 54.06
CA GLY A 4 -10.34 19.67 53.42
C GLY A 4 -9.21 19.59 54.47
N SER A 5 -7.97 19.30 54.06
CA SER A 5 -6.76 19.12 54.91
C SER A 5 -6.79 17.88 55.83
N SER A 6 -5.69 17.38 56.44
CA SER A 6 -4.33 17.95 56.60
C SER A 6 -3.22 16.87 56.64
N VAL A 7 -1.95 17.31 56.67
CA VAL A 7 -0.70 16.52 56.67
C VAL A 7 0.02 16.65 58.03
N PRO A 8 0.87 15.68 58.42
CA PRO A 8 2.17 16.02 59.03
C PRO A 8 3.37 15.30 58.34
N THR A 9 4.54 15.88 58.04
CA THR A 9 5.57 16.65 58.81
C THR A 9 6.33 15.82 59.88
N ALA A 10 7.65 15.95 60.11
CA ALA A 10 8.79 16.61 59.39
C ALA A 10 10.16 16.19 60.05
N VAL A 11 11.19 17.08 60.05
CA VAL A 11 12.55 17.04 60.72
C VAL A 11 13.63 16.24 59.95
N THR A 12 14.88 16.70 59.66
CA THR A 12 15.65 18.00 59.65
C THR A 12 16.75 17.92 58.54
N VAL A 13 17.48 18.92 58.01
CA VAL A 13 18.35 20.04 58.52
C VAL A 13 19.65 19.51 59.18
N GLU A 14 20.89 19.87 58.80
CA GLU A 14 21.64 21.17 58.69
C GLU A 14 22.61 21.17 57.45
N ASP A 15 22.76 22.22 56.61
CA ASP A 15 23.47 23.55 56.70
C ASP A 15 24.98 23.50 56.31
N THR A 16 25.68 24.53 55.76
CA THR A 16 25.38 25.97 55.44
C THR A 16 26.30 26.58 54.34
N ASP A 17 25.83 27.67 53.68
CA ASP A 17 26.56 28.90 53.20
C ASP A 17 27.82 28.90 52.27
N ASN A 18 28.26 30.03 51.66
CA ASN A 18 27.57 31.05 50.82
C ASN A 18 28.56 31.95 50.02
N VAL A 19 28.04 32.71 49.04
CA VAL A 19 28.65 33.64 48.07
C VAL A 19 29.18 34.96 48.71
N PRO A 20 30.34 35.54 48.29
CA PRO A 20 30.30 36.81 47.50
C PRO A 20 31.53 37.25 46.63
N GLY A 21 31.24 37.96 45.52
CA GLY A 21 31.77 39.33 45.28
C GLY A 21 33.11 39.57 44.55
N PRO A 22 33.17 40.45 43.52
CA PRO A 22 34.41 40.86 42.83
C PRO A 22 34.92 42.28 43.21
N PRO A 23 36.21 42.58 42.95
CA PRO A 23 36.62 43.94 42.54
C PRO A 23 37.65 43.96 41.39
N ALA A 24 37.97 45.14 40.85
CA ALA A 24 38.98 45.33 39.81
C ALA A 24 39.73 46.68 39.94
N LEU A 25 41.02 46.74 39.56
CA LEU A 25 41.69 47.89 38.90
C LEU A 25 43.16 47.59 38.51
N ARG A 26 43.79 48.53 37.79
CA ARG A 26 45.15 48.49 37.16
C ARG A 26 46.23 49.13 38.09
N PRO A 27 47.51 49.43 37.71
CA PRO A 27 48.25 49.23 36.44
C PRO A 27 49.76 48.82 36.52
N SER A 28 50.35 48.40 35.39
CA SER A 28 51.72 48.78 34.93
C SER A 28 52.10 48.17 33.56
N GLY A 29 53.06 48.81 32.87
CA GLY A 29 53.80 48.37 31.68
C GLY A 29 55.12 49.18 31.62
N PRO A 30 55.82 49.38 30.49
CA PRO A 30 55.69 48.79 29.14
C PRO A 30 57.04 48.28 28.54
N THR A 31 57.04 47.62 27.37
CA THR A 31 58.07 47.79 26.30
C THR A 31 57.67 47.13 24.97
N GLN A 32 58.37 47.47 23.88
CA GLN A 32 57.96 47.30 22.47
C GLN A 32 58.26 45.92 21.83
N PRO A 33 57.63 45.62 20.68
CA PRO A 33 58.11 44.64 19.71
C PRO A 33 59.06 45.25 18.65
N ASP A 34 59.94 44.41 18.09
CA ASP A 34 60.65 44.58 16.81
C ASP A 34 60.93 43.14 16.26
N ALA A 35 61.13 42.87 14.97
CA ALA A 35 61.40 43.79 13.86
C ALA A 35 60.58 43.50 12.58
N THR A 36 60.69 44.42 11.61
CA THR A 36 59.99 44.39 10.30
C THR A 36 60.78 43.63 9.22
N PRO A 37 60.24 43.53 7.98
CA PRO A 37 60.67 44.50 6.96
C PRO A 37 59.57 45.00 6.00
N LYS A 38 59.91 46.08 5.27
CA LYS A 38 59.11 46.81 4.25
C LYS A 38 60.13 47.61 3.37
N PRO A 39 59.76 48.24 2.23
CA PRO A 39 59.32 47.67 0.93
C PRO A 39 60.15 48.16 -0.29
N SER A 40 59.89 47.58 -1.48
CA SER A 40 60.15 48.20 -2.81
C SER A 40 59.28 47.48 -3.87
N GLN A 41 58.21 48.05 -4.43
CA GLN A 41 58.11 49.11 -5.47
C GLN A 41 58.74 48.79 -6.85
N GLN A 42 57.87 48.30 -7.76
CA GLN A 42 57.77 48.63 -9.22
C GLN A 42 58.98 48.28 -10.15
N PRO A 43 58.81 48.16 -11.50
CA PRO A 43 58.05 49.05 -12.39
C PRO A 43 56.99 48.34 -13.29
N ASP A 44 56.68 48.97 -14.43
CA ASP A 44 55.43 48.89 -15.21
C ASP A 44 55.60 48.23 -16.60
N ALA A 45 54.52 48.25 -17.40
CA ALA A 45 54.42 48.07 -18.86
C ALA A 45 54.33 46.64 -19.47
N THR A 46 53.13 46.34 -20.00
CA THR A 46 52.74 45.68 -21.28
C THR A 46 53.71 44.72 -22.01
N PRO A 47 53.19 43.61 -22.60
CA PRO A 47 53.01 43.64 -24.08
C PRO A 47 51.76 42.94 -24.67
N LYS A 48 51.39 43.39 -25.88
CA LYS A 48 50.77 42.62 -27.00
C LYS A 48 51.78 42.62 -28.17
N PRO A 49 51.61 41.83 -29.24
CA PRO A 49 51.21 40.42 -29.34
C PRO A 49 52.35 39.60 -30.03
N SER A 50 52.09 38.37 -30.48
CA SER A 50 52.99 37.67 -31.43
C SER A 50 52.25 36.72 -32.37
N GLU A 51 52.55 36.79 -33.66
CA GLU A 51 51.88 36.04 -34.73
C GLU A 51 52.68 34.81 -35.21
N GLN A 52 51.94 33.74 -35.53
CA GLN A 52 52.26 32.75 -36.58
C GLN A 52 53.57 31.91 -36.44
N PRO A 53 53.71 30.81 -37.21
CA PRO A 53 54.12 30.90 -38.61
C PRO A 53 53.08 30.38 -39.63
N GLN A 54 53.03 31.04 -40.79
CA GLN A 54 52.40 30.55 -42.02
C GLN A 54 53.35 29.66 -42.83
N VAL A 55 52.82 29.14 -43.94
CA VAL A 55 53.44 28.84 -45.27
C VAL A 55 53.23 27.38 -45.70
N SER A 56 52.59 27.06 -46.84
CA SER A 56 51.84 27.90 -47.82
C SER A 56 51.14 27.05 -48.92
N ASN A 57 50.28 27.71 -49.72
CA ASN A 57 49.95 27.43 -51.14
C ASN A 57 49.04 26.22 -51.48
N ASP A 58 48.22 26.25 -52.56
CA ASP A 58 48.01 27.28 -53.60
C ASP A 58 46.54 27.34 -54.12
N VAL A 59 46.14 28.41 -54.85
CA VAL A 59 44.71 28.77 -55.09
C VAL A 59 44.38 29.29 -56.52
N PRO A 60 43.43 28.66 -57.23
CA PRO A 60 42.22 29.35 -57.77
C PRO A 60 40.92 28.71 -57.21
N ILE A 61 39.70 29.27 -57.20
CA ILE A 61 38.98 30.40 -57.87
C ILE A 61 38.21 30.06 -59.16
N VAL A 62 36.94 29.67 -58.99
CA VAL A 62 35.69 30.36 -59.41
C VAL A 62 34.52 29.72 -58.61
N GLY A 63 33.35 30.33 -58.38
CA GLY A 63 32.79 31.64 -58.67
C GLY A 63 31.44 31.76 -57.90
N ALA A 64 30.92 32.98 -57.68
CA ALA A 64 29.85 33.18 -56.67
C ALA A 64 28.41 32.93 -57.15
N SER A 65 27.58 32.41 -56.24
CA SER A 65 26.13 32.68 -56.10
C SER A 65 25.72 32.36 -54.65
N ALA A 66 24.67 33.03 -54.14
CA ALA A 66 24.20 32.85 -52.75
C ALA A 66 23.25 31.64 -52.61
N PRO A 67 23.14 31.02 -51.42
CA PRO A 67 22.00 30.17 -51.08
C PRO A 67 20.77 31.05 -50.83
N GLU A 68 19.65 30.72 -51.47
CA GLU A 68 18.36 31.38 -51.22
C GLU A 68 17.76 30.95 -49.87
N GLU A 69 17.04 31.86 -49.23
CA GLU A 69 16.28 31.56 -48.01
C GLU A 69 15.03 30.72 -48.34
N PRO A 70 14.68 29.69 -47.54
CA PRO A 70 13.30 29.20 -47.54
C PRO A 70 12.40 30.32 -47.00
N PRO A 71 11.35 30.74 -47.72
CA PRO A 71 10.67 32.00 -47.44
C PRO A 71 9.87 31.97 -46.14
N ALA A 72 9.80 33.12 -45.47
CA ALA A 72 8.79 33.38 -44.45
C ALA A 72 7.39 33.35 -45.09
N ALA A 73 6.44 32.71 -44.41
CA ALA A 73 5.03 32.82 -44.74
C ALA A 73 4.40 33.92 -43.87
N GLU A 74 4.20 35.11 -44.45
CA GLU A 74 3.37 36.14 -43.83
C GLU A 74 1.88 35.77 -43.92
N GLU A 75 1.08 36.33 -43.01
CA GLU A 75 -0.37 36.18 -42.99
C GLU A 75 -1.03 36.83 -44.22
N PRO A 76 -2.25 36.37 -44.55
CA PRO A 76 -3.28 37.36 -44.83
C PRO A 76 -4.61 37.07 -44.11
N ALA A 77 -5.04 38.02 -43.29
CA ALA A 77 -6.46 38.39 -43.24
C ALA A 77 -6.83 39.13 -44.55
N GLU A 78 -8.08 39.39 -44.92
CA GLU A 78 -9.35 39.41 -44.19
C GLU A 78 -10.49 39.34 -45.22
N GLU A 79 -11.62 38.68 -44.92
CA GLU A 79 -12.96 39.20 -45.30
C GLU A 79 -14.07 38.43 -44.58
N ALA A 80 -14.98 39.17 -43.96
CA ALA A 80 -16.20 38.64 -43.34
C ALA A 80 -17.43 38.94 -44.23
N PRO A 81 -18.63 38.48 -43.83
CA PRO A 81 -19.73 39.43 -43.73
C PRO A 81 -20.28 39.56 -42.30
N GLN A 82 -20.74 40.76 -41.97
CA GLN A 82 -21.27 41.17 -40.66
C GLN A 82 -22.80 41.10 -40.60
N ALA A 83 -23.35 40.82 -39.41
CA ALA A 83 -24.57 41.39 -38.79
C ALA A 83 -24.95 40.47 -37.60
N GLU A 84 -24.69 40.83 -36.33
CA GLU A 84 -25.27 41.92 -35.51
C GLU A 84 -26.63 41.53 -34.87
N GLU A 85 -26.78 41.79 -33.57
CA GLU A 85 -27.79 41.23 -32.68
C GLU A 85 -28.75 42.31 -32.16
N THR A 86 -30.05 42.22 -32.52
CA THR A 86 -31.13 43.03 -31.91
C THR A 86 -32.45 42.24 -31.86
N ALA A 87 -33.23 42.38 -30.79
CA ALA A 87 -34.46 41.62 -30.51
C ALA A 87 -35.57 42.50 -29.90
N PRO A 88 -36.78 42.00 -29.56
CA PRO A 88 -37.49 40.81 -30.06
C PRO A 88 -38.61 41.25 -31.04
N PRO A 89 -39.92 41.52 -30.72
CA PRO A 89 -40.85 41.11 -29.65
C PRO A 89 -42.15 40.39 -30.13
N ALA A 90 -42.79 39.62 -29.21
CA ALA A 90 -44.22 39.26 -29.18
C ALA A 90 -44.80 38.41 -30.35
N GLU A 91 -45.94 37.70 -30.27
CA GLU A 91 -46.78 37.15 -29.17
C GLU A 91 -47.65 36.01 -29.78
N GLU A 92 -48.35 35.22 -28.94
CA GLU A 92 -49.50 34.32 -29.24
C GLU A 92 -49.50 33.36 -30.48
N GLU A 93 -49.81 32.07 -30.27
CA GLU A 93 -51.08 31.46 -30.74
C GLU A 93 -51.29 30.03 -30.21
N GLU A 94 -52.54 29.53 -30.28
CA GLU A 94 -52.98 28.23 -29.76
C GLU A 94 -53.12 27.12 -30.85
N ARG A 95 -53.65 25.96 -30.45
CA ARG A 95 -53.94 24.79 -31.30
C ARG A 95 -55.03 25.06 -32.35
N PRO A 96 -55.08 24.27 -33.43
CA PRO A 96 -56.22 23.33 -33.56
C PRO A 96 -55.86 21.90 -34.08
N GLN A 97 -56.86 21.13 -34.53
CA GLN A 97 -56.84 19.67 -34.78
C GLN A 97 -57.34 19.28 -36.21
N ALA A 98 -57.36 17.95 -36.50
CA ALA A 98 -58.13 17.25 -37.56
C ALA A 98 -57.65 17.45 -39.03
N ALA A 99 -58.10 16.68 -40.06
CA ALA A 99 -59.15 15.65 -40.22
C ALA A 99 -58.71 14.55 -41.25
N GLU A 100 -59.24 13.32 -41.41
CA GLU A 100 -60.35 12.51 -40.83
C GLU A 100 -61.55 12.17 -41.79
N GLU A 101 -61.47 11.03 -42.52
CA GLU A 101 -62.54 10.30 -43.24
C GLU A 101 -62.22 8.78 -43.24
N GLU A 102 -63.01 7.88 -42.60
CA GLU A 102 -64.23 7.16 -43.07
C GLU A 102 -63.95 5.96 -44.03
N ALA A 103 -64.62 4.79 -44.02
CA ALA A 103 -65.91 4.27 -43.47
C ALA A 103 -65.88 2.69 -43.51
N LEU A 104 -66.76 1.80 -42.99
CA LEU A 104 -67.94 1.72 -42.08
C LEU A 104 -68.15 0.20 -41.69
N PRO A 105 -69.35 -0.45 -41.54
CA PRO A 105 -70.18 -0.46 -40.32
C PRO A 105 -70.64 -1.83 -39.70
N ALA A 106 -70.89 -1.84 -38.37
CA ALA A 106 -72.07 -2.39 -37.61
C ALA A 106 -72.43 -3.94 -37.58
N PRO A 107 -73.29 -4.43 -36.64
CA PRO A 107 -73.46 -4.12 -35.18
C PRO A 107 -73.80 -5.31 -34.21
N GLU A 108 -73.66 -5.07 -32.89
CA GLU A 108 -74.44 -5.55 -31.67
C GLU A 108 -74.72 -7.06 -31.39
N GLU A 109 -75.08 -7.52 -30.16
CA GLU A 109 -75.50 -6.93 -28.86
C GLU A 109 -74.66 -7.55 -27.67
N VAL A 110 -74.95 -7.75 -26.35
CA VAL A 110 -76.11 -7.76 -25.39
C VAL A 110 -75.61 -7.33 -23.95
N PRO A 111 -76.40 -6.65 -23.07
CA PRO A 111 -76.00 -6.19 -21.72
C PRO A 111 -76.87 -6.81 -20.57
N PRO A 112 -77.10 -6.21 -19.36
CA PRO A 112 -76.30 -5.37 -18.42
C PRO A 112 -76.12 -6.08 -17.02
N PRO A 113 -75.60 -5.44 -15.93
CA PRO A 113 -76.43 -4.60 -15.02
C PRO A 113 -75.69 -3.42 -14.33
N VAL A 114 -76.42 -2.60 -13.55
CA VAL A 114 -75.91 -1.44 -12.74
C VAL A 114 -76.66 -1.34 -11.40
N LYS A 115 -76.09 -0.64 -10.40
CA LYS A 115 -76.59 -0.28 -9.03
C LYS A 115 -76.11 -1.23 -7.92
N GLN A 116 -75.80 -0.80 -6.69
CA GLN A 116 -75.71 0.52 -6.00
C GLN A 116 -74.73 0.34 -4.79
N GLU A 117 -74.21 1.32 -4.03
CA GLU A 117 -74.50 2.76 -3.80
C GLU A 117 -73.15 3.52 -3.54
N GLU A 118 -73.10 4.53 -2.65
CA GLU A 118 -71.90 5.27 -2.18
C GLU A 118 -71.81 5.28 -0.63
N GLU A 119 -70.63 5.47 0.00
CA GLU A 119 -70.48 6.36 1.19
C GLU A 119 -69.01 6.66 1.63
N GLU A 120 -68.85 7.85 2.22
CA GLU A 120 -67.76 8.56 2.93
C GLU A 120 -66.26 8.15 2.95
N THR A 121 -65.42 9.19 2.97
CA THR A 121 -63.96 9.15 3.17
C THR A 121 -63.54 9.48 4.61
N ALA A 122 -62.48 8.83 5.11
CA ALA A 122 -61.80 9.15 6.36
C ALA A 122 -60.26 9.20 6.15
N PRO A 123 -59.48 9.92 6.98
CA PRO A 123 -58.18 10.45 6.57
C PRO A 123 -57.00 9.47 6.59
N VAL A 124 -56.00 9.79 5.76
CA VAL A 124 -54.73 9.07 5.58
C VAL A 124 -53.89 9.04 6.87
N GLN A 125 -53.34 7.88 7.21
CA GLN A 125 -52.32 7.73 8.26
C GLN A 125 -50.89 7.92 7.69
N PRO A 126 -49.93 8.43 8.48
CA PRO A 126 -48.54 8.60 8.05
C PRO A 126 -47.85 7.25 7.76
N SER A 127 -46.83 7.28 6.90
CA SER A 127 -46.07 6.09 6.51
C SER A 127 -45.28 5.46 7.68
N PRO A 128 -44.97 4.15 7.62
CA PRO A 128 -44.11 3.50 8.60
C PRO A 128 -42.71 4.12 8.65
N ALA A 129 -42.10 4.13 9.83
CA ALA A 129 -40.70 4.50 10.01
C ALA A 129 -39.76 3.49 9.30
N PRO A 130 -38.56 3.91 8.85
CA PRO A 130 -37.60 3.03 8.20
C PRO A 130 -37.11 1.91 9.13
N ALA A 131 -36.75 0.76 8.54
CA ALA A 131 -36.24 -0.39 9.27
C ALA A 131 -34.87 -0.10 9.94
N PRO A 132 -34.60 -0.65 11.15
CA PRO A 132 -33.36 -0.40 11.87
C PRO A 132 -32.14 -1.07 11.20
N ALA A 133 -30.98 -0.45 11.36
CA ALA A 133 -29.71 -0.93 10.82
C ALA A 133 -29.27 -2.29 11.42
N PRO A 134 -28.48 -3.10 10.68
CA PRO A 134 -27.95 -4.37 11.19
C PRO A 134 -27.08 -4.16 12.44
N ARG A 135 -27.25 -5.04 13.44
CA ARG A 135 -26.52 -4.94 14.73
C ARG A 135 -25.06 -5.38 14.59
N LEU A 136 -24.14 -4.42 14.70
CA LEU A 136 -22.72 -4.66 14.96
C LEU A 136 -22.54 -5.45 16.26
N ILE A 137 -21.74 -6.53 16.24
CA ILE A 137 -21.46 -7.37 17.42
C ILE A 137 -20.10 -6.99 18.01
N MET A 138 -20.01 -5.75 18.51
CA MET A 138 -18.78 -5.21 19.09
C MET A 138 -18.60 -5.69 20.53
N GLY A 139 -17.49 -6.39 20.81
CA GLY A 139 -17.21 -6.93 22.14
C GLY A 139 -17.11 -5.84 23.22
N ASN A 140 -17.69 -6.10 24.40
CA ASN A 140 -17.64 -5.29 25.62
C ASN A 140 -18.23 -3.85 25.57
N ILE A 141 -18.74 -3.38 24.44
CA ILE A 141 -19.49 -2.11 24.37
C ILE A 141 -20.99 -2.40 24.55
N PRO A 142 -21.73 -1.70 25.44
CA PRO A 142 -23.17 -1.88 25.58
C PRO A 142 -23.92 -1.58 24.29
N SER A 143 -24.73 -2.53 23.81
CA SER A 143 -25.48 -2.41 22.55
C SER A 143 -26.34 -1.16 22.47
N ASP A 144 -26.93 -0.74 23.58
CA ASP A 144 -27.79 0.45 23.66
C ASP A 144 -26.99 1.74 23.42
N LEU A 145 -25.71 1.78 23.82
CA LEU A 145 -24.82 2.92 23.58
C LEU A 145 -24.34 2.98 22.13
N ILE A 146 -24.15 1.82 21.49
CA ILE A 146 -23.90 1.74 20.04
C ILE A 146 -25.11 2.31 19.30
N ILE A 147 -26.31 1.80 19.59
CA ILE A 147 -27.58 2.23 18.99
C ILE A 147 -27.78 3.76 19.17
N LYS A 148 -27.59 4.28 20.40
CA LYS A 148 -27.68 5.71 20.72
C LYS A 148 -26.91 6.58 19.72
N TYR A 149 -25.69 6.17 19.33
CA TYR A 149 -24.81 7.00 18.51
C TYR A 149 -24.81 6.67 17.01
N ILE A 150 -25.10 5.44 16.58
CA ILE A 150 -25.27 5.16 15.14
C ILE A 150 -26.56 5.79 14.58
N ASP A 151 -27.59 6.00 15.42
CA ASP A 151 -28.86 6.61 15.00
C ASP A 151 -29.00 8.07 15.49
N HIS A 152 -27.93 8.67 16.03
CA HIS A 152 -27.90 10.07 16.43
C HIS A 152 -27.90 11.01 15.22
N GLU A 153 -28.90 11.87 15.07
CA GLU A 153 -29.12 12.73 13.89
C GLU A 153 -27.86 13.47 13.38
N LYS A 154 -27.03 13.99 14.29
CA LYS A 154 -25.82 14.76 13.94
C LYS A 154 -24.56 13.91 13.73
N TYR A 155 -24.50 12.68 14.24
CA TYR A 155 -23.27 11.88 14.34
C TYR A 155 -23.37 10.49 13.70
N GLY A 156 -24.56 10.00 13.38
CA GLY A 156 -24.83 8.62 13.02
C GLY A 156 -24.00 8.10 11.84
N GLU A 157 -23.88 8.88 10.77
CA GLU A 157 -23.04 8.51 9.62
C GLU A 157 -21.56 8.36 10.02
N LYS A 158 -20.99 9.36 10.69
CA LYS A 158 -19.59 9.33 11.15
C LYS A 158 -19.35 8.21 12.15
N MET A 159 -20.28 7.93 13.04
CA MET A 159 -20.18 6.82 13.98
C MET A 159 -20.24 5.46 13.27
N ARG A 160 -21.17 5.28 12.31
CA ARG A 160 -21.24 4.06 11.48
C ARG A 160 -19.94 3.82 10.71
N LYS A 161 -19.39 4.86 10.05
CA LYS A 161 -18.06 4.81 9.39
C LYS A 161 -16.94 4.46 10.36
N LEU A 162 -16.87 5.13 11.52
CA LEU A 162 -15.83 4.90 12.53
C LEU A 162 -15.87 3.47 13.09
N LEU A 163 -17.05 2.97 13.44
CA LEU A 163 -17.20 1.61 13.98
C LEU A 163 -16.92 0.55 12.92
N ALA A 164 -17.28 0.78 11.65
CA ALA A 164 -16.87 -0.08 10.53
C ALA A 164 -15.34 -0.06 10.32
N ALA A 165 -14.70 1.12 10.38
CA ALA A 165 -13.24 1.24 10.33
C ALA A 165 -12.56 0.45 11.45
N LYS A 166 -13.14 0.46 12.66
CA LYS A 166 -12.64 -0.26 13.84
C LYS A 166 -12.65 -1.78 13.69
N GLU A 167 -13.62 -2.36 12.97
CA GLU A 167 -13.66 -3.81 12.73
C GLU A 167 -12.83 -4.24 11.52
N LEU A 168 -12.88 -3.47 10.43
CA LEU A 168 -12.32 -3.85 9.14
C LEU A 168 -10.85 -3.46 8.97
N TYR A 169 -10.40 -2.33 9.52
CA TYR A 169 -9.08 -1.72 9.25
C TYR A 169 -8.21 -1.70 10.52
N ARG A 170 -7.66 -2.86 10.89
CA ARG A 170 -6.98 -3.09 12.18
C ARG A 170 -5.73 -2.25 12.44
N ASP A 171 -5.12 -1.70 11.40
CA ASP A 171 -3.95 -0.80 11.50
C ASP A 171 -4.32 0.68 11.70
N ASN A 172 -5.59 1.06 11.53
CA ASN A 172 -6.08 2.41 11.78
C ASN A 172 -6.12 2.70 13.30
N ARG A 173 -5.10 3.40 13.80
CA ARG A 173 -4.91 3.64 15.23
C ARG A 173 -6.02 4.48 15.86
N MET A 174 -6.55 5.48 15.14
CA MET A 174 -7.74 6.22 15.56
C MET A 174 -8.90 5.27 15.83
N ALA A 175 -9.31 4.47 14.84
CA ALA A 175 -10.47 3.61 14.95
C ALA A 175 -10.25 2.54 16.03
N LYS A 176 -9.05 1.95 16.08
CA LYS A 176 -8.62 0.98 17.09
C LYS A 176 -8.72 1.50 18.53
N HIS A 177 -8.29 2.74 18.79
CA HIS A 177 -8.24 3.31 20.15
C HIS A 177 -9.42 4.21 20.53
N PHE A 178 -10.29 4.56 19.58
CA PHE A 178 -11.55 5.25 19.87
C PHE A 178 -12.42 4.41 20.82
N ASP A 179 -13.01 5.08 21.80
CA ASP A 179 -13.64 4.48 22.96
C ASP A 179 -15.00 5.14 23.19
N LEU A 180 -16.08 4.40 22.94
CA LEU A 180 -17.43 4.95 22.94
C LEU A 180 -17.93 5.32 24.35
N GLN A 181 -17.38 4.69 25.40
CA GLN A 181 -17.68 5.04 26.79
C GLN A 181 -16.95 6.32 27.19
N TYR A 182 -15.70 6.51 26.74
CA TYR A 182 -15.03 7.79 26.88
C TYR A 182 -15.78 8.89 26.10
N PHE A 183 -16.21 8.62 24.86
CA PHE A 183 -17.00 9.57 24.04
C PHE A 183 -18.31 9.99 24.72
N GLU A 184 -19.07 9.04 25.30
CA GLU A 184 -20.28 9.31 26.10
C GLU A 184 -20.02 10.22 27.30
N SER A 185 -18.82 10.13 27.92
CA SER A 185 -18.44 10.92 29.09
C SER A 185 -18.05 12.38 28.79
N LEU A 186 -17.92 12.74 27.50
CA LEU A 186 -17.60 14.08 27.05
C LEU A 186 -18.86 14.95 26.89
N ASP A 187 -18.73 16.26 27.11
CA ASP A 187 -19.77 17.23 26.71
C ASP A 187 -19.93 17.32 25.18
N GLU A 188 -21.02 17.92 24.69
CA GLU A 188 -21.30 18.01 23.25
C GLU A 188 -20.17 18.70 22.45
N ASP A 189 -19.44 19.64 23.04
CA ASP A 189 -18.39 20.41 22.37
C ASP A 189 -17.10 19.61 22.27
N MET A 190 -16.76 18.87 23.32
CA MET A 190 -15.70 17.85 23.31
C MET A 190 -16.04 16.66 22.40
N GLN A 191 -17.31 16.26 22.29
CA GLN A 191 -17.75 15.24 21.32
C GLN A 191 -17.56 15.72 19.87
N ARG A 192 -17.98 16.95 19.54
CA ARG A 192 -17.75 17.53 18.20
C ARG A 192 -16.26 17.64 17.89
N GLY A 193 -15.46 18.09 18.86
CA GLY A 193 -14.00 18.17 18.73
C GLY A 193 -13.37 16.81 18.48
N LEU A 194 -13.68 15.79 19.28
CA LEU A 194 -13.12 14.44 19.12
C LEU A 194 -13.52 13.78 17.79
N LEU A 195 -14.74 14.00 17.28
CA LEU A 195 -15.07 13.56 15.92
C LEU A 195 -14.30 14.33 14.83
N HIS A 196 -14.00 15.63 15.03
CA HIS A 196 -13.16 16.40 14.11
C HIS A 196 -11.73 15.84 14.04
N LEU A 197 -11.09 15.58 15.20
CA LEU A 197 -9.77 14.93 15.27
C LEU A 197 -9.69 13.65 14.42
N CYS A 198 -10.78 12.89 14.40
CA CYS A 198 -10.91 11.60 13.76
C CYS A 198 -11.34 11.64 12.28
N ASN A 199 -11.78 12.79 11.74
CA ASN A 199 -12.37 12.90 10.40
C ASN A 199 -11.56 12.15 9.32
N SER A 200 -10.22 12.32 9.34
CA SER A 200 -9.36 11.76 8.30
C SER A 200 -9.42 10.23 8.22
N GLY A 201 -9.40 9.53 9.36
CA GLY A 201 -9.52 8.08 9.44
C GLY A 201 -10.96 7.55 9.45
N ILE A 202 -11.96 8.43 9.49
CA ILE A 202 -13.38 8.10 9.30
C ILE A 202 -13.70 8.04 7.80
N GLU A 203 -13.16 8.98 7.02
CA GLU A 203 -13.37 9.03 5.56
C GLU A 203 -12.32 8.22 4.78
N ASN A 204 -11.09 8.07 5.31
CA ASN A 204 -10.02 7.23 4.74
C ASN A 204 -9.64 6.14 5.75
N PRO A 205 -10.41 5.04 5.82
CA PRO A 205 -10.27 4.04 6.89
C PRO A 205 -8.97 3.22 6.78
N ASP A 206 -8.32 3.22 5.62
CA ASP A 206 -6.98 2.69 5.34
C ASP A 206 -5.83 3.47 6.04
N SER A 207 -6.09 4.68 6.53
CA SER A 207 -5.09 5.49 7.23
C SER A 207 -4.56 4.79 8.49
N SER A 208 -3.27 4.44 8.50
CA SER A 208 -2.60 3.79 9.64
C SER A 208 -2.53 4.64 10.93
N MET A 209 -2.88 5.92 10.85
CA MET A 209 -3.03 6.81 12.01
C MET A 209 -4.48 7.26 12.19
N GLY A 210 -5.10 7.79 11.15
CA GLY A 210 -6.53 8.16 11.13
C GLY A 210 -6.95 9.37 11.98
N CYS A 211 -6.04 10.04 12.69
CA CYS A 211 -6.37 11.24 13.47
C CYS A 211 -5.27 12.31 13.44
N TYR A 212 -5.68 13.56 13.63
CA TYR A 212 -4.86 14.77 13.68
C TYR A 212 -5.33 15.69 14.82
N ALA A 213 -4.42 16.46 15.42
CA ALA A 213 -4.75 17.53 16.37
C ALA A 213 -5.25 18.80 15.65
N MET A 214 -6.21 19.50 16.24
CA MET A 214 -6.87 20.69 15.67
C MET A 214 -6.60 21.98 16.45
N GLN A 215 -6.15 21.85 17.70
CA GLN A 215 -5.77 22.95 18.59
C GLN A 215 -4.48 22.60 19.36
N PRO A 216 -3.66 23.60 19.76
CA PRO A 216 -2.42 23.37 20.51
C PRO A 216 -2.56 22.48 21.75
N ALA A 217 -3.72 22.53 22.42
CA ALA A 217 -3.99 21.81 23.66
C ALA A 217 -4.67 20.43 23.47
N ASP A 218 -4.94 19.97 22.23
CA ASP A 218 -5.81 18.79 22.02
C ASP A 218 -5.21 17.49 22.55
N TYR A 219 -3.89 17.32 22.54
CA TYR A 219 -3.21 16.16 23.12
C TYR A 219 -3.43 16.03 24.63
N ASP A 220 -3.55 17.15 25.33
CA ASP A 220 -3.83 17.20 26.77
C ASP A 220 -5.34 17.14 27.04
N ARG A 221 -6.15 17.85 26.23
CA ARG A 221 -7.63 17.87 26.31
C ARG A 221 -8.27 16.50 26.06
N TYR A 222 -7.72 15.72 25.13
CA TYR A 222 -8.20 14.38 24.77
C TYR A 222 -7.20 13.28 25.17
N LYS A 223 -6.41 13.51 26.23
CA LYS A 223 -5.37 12.60 26.72
C LYS A 223 -5.80 11.12 26.87
N PRO A 224 -7.03 10.78 27.34
CA PRO A 224 -7.49 9.38 27.40
C PRO A 224 -7.60 8.66 26.04
N PHE A 225 -7.77 9.41 24.94
CA PHE A 225 -7.72 8.90 23.57
C PHE A 225 -6.28 8.97 23.03
N PHE A 226 -5.66 10.14 23.04
CA PHE A 226 -4.35 10.34 22.43
C PHE A 226 -3.24 9.52 23.09
N SER A 227 -3.25 9.32 24.41
CA SER A 227 -2.26 8.48 25.09
C SER A 227 -2.24 7.06 24.51
N LYS A 228 -3.41 6.44 24.29
CA LYS A 228 -3.52 5.11 23.68
C LYS A 228 -2.92 5.06 22.26
N VAL A 229 -3.24 6.07 21.44
CA VAL A 229 -2.74 6.23 20.05
C VAL A 229 -1.22 6.42 20.02
N ILE A 230 -0.69 7.29 20.89
CA ILE A 230 0.74 7.63 20.97
C ILE A 230 1.56 6.43 21.44
N CYS A 231 1.09 5.70 22.46
CA CYS A 231 1.73 4.48 22.94
C CYS A 231 1.83 3.41 21.84
N ASP A 232 0.76 3.19 21.07
CA ASP A 232 0.75 2.20 20.00
C ASP A 232 1.51 2.63 18.73
N TYR A 233 1.69 3.93 18.48
CA TYR A 233 2.57 4.38 17.40
C TYR A 233 4.05 4.35 17.81
N HIS A 234 4.42 5.07 18.86
CA HIS A 234 5.84 5.23 19.28
C HIS A 234 6.39 4.04 20.09
N LYS A 235 5.53 3.08 20.46
CA LYS A 235 5.88 1.86 21.23
C LYS A 235 6.48 2.15 22.61
N VAL A 236 5.83 3.07 23.32
CA VAL A 236 6.15 3.54 24.68
C VAL A 236 5.02 3.20 25.65
N ASP A 237 5.29 3.33 26.96
CA ASP A 237 4.28 3.21 28.02
C ASP A 237 3.46 4.51 28.19
N ALA A 238 2.27 4.41 28.79
CA ALA A 238 1.38 5.53 29.07
C ALA A 238 1.90 6.56 30.09
N SER A 239 2.96 6.23 30.84
CA SER A 239 3.70 7.16 31.71
C SER A 239 4.86 7.89 31.01
N ALA A 240 5.16 7.57 29.74
CA ALA A 240 6.23 8.24 29.00
C ALA A 240 5.87 9.71 28.72
N THR A 241 6.85 10.59 28.95
CA THR A 241 6.77 12.03 28.66
C THR A 241 7.97 12.50 27.83
N GLN A 242 7.86 13.67 27.21
CA GLN A 242 8.93 14.29 26.42
C GLN A 242 9.77 15.25 27.29
N THR A 243 11.09 15.09 27.25
CA THR A 243 12.04 16.19 27.52
C THR A 243 12.65 16.63 26.20
N ASN A 244 12.64 17.93 25.89
CA ASN A 244 13.35 18.46 24.73
C ASN A 244 14.69 19.02 25.20
N GLU A 245 15.77 18.69 24.51
CA GLU A 245 17.12 19.14 24.83
C GLU A 245 18.00 19.08 23.58
N TRP A 246 18.70 20.18 23.32
CA TRP A 246 19.62 20.35 22.19
C TRP A 246 21.09 20.39 22.62
N SER A 247 21.38 20.62 23.91
CA SER A 247 22.73 20.49 24.43
C SER A 247 23.22 19.05 24.31
N LEU A 248 24.41 18.88 23.74
CA LEU A 248 25.10 17.58 23.72
C LEU A 248 25.73 17.24 25.09
N GLU A 249 25.72 18.17 26.05
CA GLU A 249 26.32 17.95 27.38
C GLU A 249 25.65 16.79 28.12
N GLY A 250 26.47 15.87 28.66
CA GLY A 250 25.99 14.69 29.38
C GLY A 250 25.45 13.55 28.51
N VAL A 251 25.32 13.71 27.19
CA VAL A 251 24.89 12.61 26.30
C VAL A 251 26.05 11.64 26.05
N GLU A 252 25.87 10.36 26.38
CA GLU A 252 26.94 9.37 26.29
C GLU A 252 27.46 9.16 24.86
N GLY A 253 28.77 8.91 24.72
CA GLY A 253 29.37 8.40 23.47
C GLY A 253 29.55 9.42 22.35
N ILE A 254 29.69 10.70 22.71
CA ILE A 254 30.20 11.76 21.82
C ILE A 254 31.73 11.63 21.70
N PRO A 255 32.36 11.95 20.55
CA PRO A 255 33.81 12.01 20.41
C PRO A 255 34.49 13.09 21.27
N ASP A 256 35.78 12.91 21.55
CA ASP A 256 36.61 13.92 22.22
C ASP A 256 36.51 15.29 21.54
N GLY A 257 36.25 16.34 22.32
CA GLY A 257 36.06 17.70 21.82
C GLY A 257 34.65 18.01 21.28
N GLY A 258 33.67 17.11 21.45
CA GLY A 258 32.25 17.41 21.25
C GLY A 258 31.76 17.43 19.80
N LYS A 259 32.62 17.14 18.83
CA LYS A 259 32.31 17.23 17.39
C LYS A 259 31.87 15.88 16.81
N LEU A 260 30.70 15.86 16.21
CA LEU A 260 30.14 14.71 15.48
C LEU A 260 30.67 14.70 14.04
N ASP A 261 31.99 14.60 13.88
CA ASP A 261 32.70 14.69 12.60
C ASP A 261 32.95 13.30 11.98
N LEU A 262 32.25 13.02 10.89
CA LEU A 262 32.30 11.77 10.13
C LEU A 262 33.67 11.55 9.45
N SER A 263 34.49 12.59 9.25
CA SER A 263 35.84 12.42 8.69
C SER A 263 36.75 11.61 9.62
N LEU A 264 36.51 11.66 10.93
CA LEU A 264 37.20 10.84 11.94
C LEU A 264 36.87 9.34 11.83
N LEU A 265 35.80 9.00 11.10
CA LEU A 265 35.39 7.63 10.77
C LEU A 265 35.95 7.17 9.41
N GLY A 266 36.75 8.01 8.74
CA GLY A 266 37.23 7.75 7.39
C GLY A 266 36.15 7.87 6.30
N LEU A 267 35.08 8.64 6.56
CA LEU A 267 34.00 8.89 5.59
C LEU A 267 34.24 10.19 4.80
N PRO A 268 33.78 10.25 3.53
CA PRO A 268 33.79 11.48 2.73
C PRO A 268 32.69 12.45 3.18
N ALA A 269 32.59 13.61 2.53
CA ALA A 269 31.47 14.53 2.73
C ALA A 269 30.14 13.91 2.25
N LEU A 270 29.25 13.56 3.19
CA LEU A 270 27.96 12.93 2.96
C LEU A 270 26.84 13.98 2.89
N SER A 271 25.70 13.59 2.30
CA SER A 271 24.47 14.39 2.38
C SER A 271 23.84 14.21 3.76
N MET A 272 23.63 15.30 4.48
CA MET A 272 23.04 15.32 5.82
C MET A 272 21.89 16.34 5.88
N ARG A 273 20.82 16.00 6.58
CA ARG A 273 19.63 16.84 6.71
C ARG A 273 18.98 16.68 8.07
N VAL A 274 18.58 17.77 8.70
CA VAL A 274 17.74 17.77 9.91
C VAL A 274 16.47 18.56 9.61
N ARG A 275 15.31 18.00 9.94
CA ARG A 275 14.02 18.72 9.92
C ARG A 275 13.32 18.65 11.26
N VAL A 276 12.50 19.66 11.56
CA VAL A 276 11.44 19.60 12.59
C VAL A 276 10.09 20.02 12.01
N GLY A 277 9.01 19.41 12.51
CA GLY A 277 7.66 19.98 12.44
C GLY A 277 7.40 20.86 13.67
N ARG A 278 6.73 22.00 13.48
CA ARG A 278 6.34 22.94 14.54
C ARG A 278 4.98 23.58 14.21
N ASN A 279 4.11 23.65 15.20
CA ASN A 279 2.96 24.55 15.20
C ASN A 279 3.19 25.70 16.18
N LEU A 280 2.36 26.73 16.07
CA LEU A 280 2.47 27.99 16.81
C LEU A 280 1.37 28.03 17.88
N ALA A 281 1.67 28.53 19.07
CA ALA A 281 0.74 28.49 20.20
C ALA A 281 -0.50 29.39 20.01
N ASP A 282 -0.35 30.49 19.27
CA ASP A 282 -1.37 31.54 19.11
C ASP A 282 -2.38 31.26 17.99
N PHE A 283 -2.26 30.12 17.29
CA PHE A 283 -3.08 29.77 16.12
C PHE A 283 -3.72 28.38 16.28
N PRO A 284 -4.96 28.16 15.78
CA PRO A 284 -5.52 26.82 15.54
C PRO A 284 -4.56 25.99 14.68
N LEU A 285 -4.48 24.67 14.88
CA LEU A 285 -3.65 23.80 14.04
C LEU A 285 -4.23 23.68 12.61
N PRO A 286 -3.43 23.29 11.59
CA PRO A 286 -3.78 23.40 10.17
C PRO A 286 -5.14 22.86 9.73
N GLY A 287 -5.67 21.84 10.42
CA GLY A 287 -6.98 21.24 10.12
C GLY A 287 -8.18 22.10 10.53
N ALA A 288 -8.02 22.98 11.52
CA ALA A 288 -9.08 23.87 12.02
C ALA A 288 -8.82 25.37 11.77
N MET A 289 -7.72 25.74 11.12
CA MET A 289 -7.51 27.11 10.64
C MET A 289 -8.55 27.50 9.59
N THR A 290 -9.16 28.67 9.75
CA THR A 290 -9.88 29.34 8.65
C THR A 290 -8.89 29.97 7.66
N LYS A 291 -9.37 30.34 6.47
CA LYS A 291 -8.61 31.16 5.51
C LYS A 291 -7.97 32.41 6.14
N GLU A 292 -8.66 33.06 7.07
CA GLU A 292 -8.16 34.26 7.73
C GLU A 292 -7.01 33.94 8.70
N ASP A 293 -7.12 32.86 9.48
CA ASP A 293 -6.03 32.38 10.34
C ASP A 293 -4.77 32.06 9.53
N ARG A 294 -4.93 31.40 8.38
CA ARG A 294 -3.82 31.03 7.47
C ARG A 294 -3.10 32.27 6.92
N LEU A 295 -3.86 33.30 6.51
CA LEU A 295 -3.32 34.57 6.01
C LEU A 295 -2.65 35.40 7.11
N ASN A 296 -3.24 35.43 8.30
CA ASN A 296 -2.67 36.10 9.47
C ASN A 296 -1.36 35.41 9.92
N MET A 297 -1.31 34.08 9.90
CA MET A 297 -0.11 33.31 10.20
C MET A 297 1.01 33.55 9.17
N GLU A 298 0.72 33.50 7.87
CA GLU A 298 1.70 33.82 6.82
C GLU A 298 2.23 35.25 6.97
N THR A 299 1.35 36.21 7.20
CA THR A 299 1.70 37.63 7.42
C THR A 299 2.61 37.78 8.64
N LYS A 300 2.31 37.09 9.75
CA LYS A 300 3.12 37.13 10.97
C LYS A 300 4.49 36.45 10.80
N MET A 301 4.54 35.33 10.08
CA MET A 301 5.78 34.63 9.74
C MET A 301 6.75 35.48 8.91
N CYS A 302 6.26 36.46 8.13
CA CYS A 302 7.11 37.39 7.41
C CYS A 302 8.02 38.25 8.32
N GLU A 303 7.69 38.44 9.60
CA GLU A 303 8.59 39.09 10.57
C GLU A 303 9.82 38.22 10.88
N ALA A 304 9.63 36.90 11.02
CA ALA A 304 10.73 35.95 11.21
C ALA A 304 11.58 35.82 9.93
N PHE A 305 10.94 35.78 8.75
CA PHE A 305 11.67 35.76 7.48
C PHE A 305 12.47 37.05 7.26
N ALA A 306 11.95 38.22 7.65
CA ALA A 306 12.70 39.48 7.58
C ALA A 306 13.97 39.46 8.46
N LYS A 307 13.92 38.83 9.65
CA LYS A 307 15.14 38.59 10.46
C LYS A 307 16.12 37.65 9.74
N LEU A 308 15.66 36.49 9.28
CA LEU A 308 16.52 35.48 8.63
C LEU A 308 17.18 36.01 7.34
N ILE A 309 16.44 36.75 6.50
CA ILE A 309 16.96 37.40 5.29
C ILE A 309 18.04 38.44 5.63
N GLY A 310 17.95 39.10 6.79
CA GLY A 310 18.95 40.04 7.29
C GLY A 310 20.21 39.38 7.89
N MET A 311 20.24 38.05 8.07
CA MET A 311 21.35 37.30 8.66
C MET A 311 22.21 36.66 7.57
N PRO A 312 23.53 36.95 7.49
CA PRO A 312 24.42 36.41 6.45
C PRO A 312 24.45 34.87 6.35
N GLU A 313 24.20 34.19 7.46
CA GLU A 313 24.11 32.73 7.58
C GLU A 313 22.80 32.12 7.03
N TYR A 314 21.84 32.94 6.55
CA TYR A 314 20.63 32.48 5.86
C TYR A 314 20.32 33.26 4.57
N GLY A 315 20.11 34.59 4.61
CA GLY A 315 19.82 35.39 3.40
C GLY A 315 18.55 34.95 2.65
N GLY A 316 18.55 34.97 1.32
CA GLY A 316 17.50 34.36 0.49
C GLY A 316 16.16 35.14 0.43
N ARG A 317 15.06 34.42 0.14
CA ARG A 317 13.71 35.03 -0.01
C ARG A 317 12.57 34.13 0.48
N TYR A 318 11.43 34.73 0.79
CA TYR A 318 10.15 34.03 0.92
C TYR A 318 9.50 33.83 -0.47
N ASN A 319 8.69 32.79 -0.62
CA ASN A 319 8.02 32.41 -1.86
C ASN A 319 6.58 32.00 -1.51
N SER A 320 5.62 32.90 -1.70
CA SER A 320 4.23 32.68 -1.31
C SER A 320 3.40 32.10 -2.46
N LEU A 321 2.53 31.15 -2.14
CA LEU A 321 1.50 30.63 -3.06
C LEU A 321 0.20 31.46 -2.96
N THR A 322 0.09 32.37 -1.99
CA THR A 322 -1.09 33.23 -1.79
C THR A 322 -1.22 34.26 -2.92
N PRO A 323 -2.30 34.22 -3.73
CA PRO A 323 -2.49 35.17 -4.82
C PRO A 323 -2.55 36.62 -4.32
N GLY A 324 -1.70 37.49 -4.88
CA GLY A 324 -1.61 38.90 -4.50
C GLY A 324 -0.79 39.20 -3.24
N HIS A 325 -0.15 38.20 -2.63
CA HIS A 325 0.89 38.46 -1.62
C HIS A 325 2.12 39.15 -2.24
N LYS A 326 2.83 39.98 -1.47
CA LYS A 326 3.98 40.76 -1.98
C LYS A 326 5.15 39.90 -2.51
N ASP A 327 5.27 38.67 -2.00
CA ASP A 327 6.26 37.67 -2.42
C ASP A 327 5.60 36.50 -3.17
N ASN A 328 4.45 36.72 -3.81
CA ASN A 328 3.73 35.68 -4.54
C ASN A 328 4.52 35.25 -5.79
N ILE A 329 4.74 33.94 -5.93
CA ILE A 329 5.44 33.35 -7.07
C ILE A 329 4.48 32.92 -8.18
N THR A 330 5.02 32.81 -9.39
CA THR A 330 4.29 32.22 -10.53
C THR A 330 4.10 30.71 -10.37
N ASP A 331 3.09 30.20 -11.07
CA ASP A 331 2.83 28.78 -11.24
C ASP A 331 4.05 28.01 -11.77
N GLU A 332 4.81 28.62 -12.67
CA GLU A 332 6.04 28.07 -13.27
C GLU A 332 7.20 28.03 -12.27
N GLU A 333 7.41 29.10 -11.48
CA GLU A 333 8.35 29.07 -10.36
C GLU A 333 7.95 28.01 -9.32
N TYR A 334 6.66 27.88 -9.00
CA TYR A 334 6.16 26.87 -8.07
C TYR A 334 6.47 25.44 -8.57
N LYS A 335 6.11 25.13 -9.82
CA LYS A 335 6.42 23.85 -10.47
C LYS A 335 7.93 23.56 -10.46
N GLN A 336 8.77 24.56 -10.73
CA GLN A 336 10.23 24.40 -10.66
C GLN A 336 10.74 24.17 -9.23
N LEU A 337 10.24 24.90 -8.22
CA LEU A 337 10.65 24.70 -6.83
C LEU A 337 10.21 23.33 -6.29
N VAL A 338 9.09 22.77 -6.76
CA VAL A 338 8.70 21.38 -6.47
C VAL A 338 9.65 20.38 -7.16
N ALA A 339 10.02 20.63 -8.42
CA ALA A 339 10.98 19.79 -9.15
C ALA A 339 12.41 19.83 -8.57
N ASP A 340 12.84 20.99 -8.05
CA ASP A 340 14.10 21.17 -7.30
C ASP A 340 14.06 20.50 -5.91
N HIS A 341 12.91 19.93 -5.48
CA HIS A 341 12.62 19.44 -4.13
C HIS A 341 12.74 20.51 -3.02
N ILE A 342 12.57 21.78 -3.38
CA ILE A 342 12.63 22.95 -2.48
C ILE A 342 11.25 23.31 -1.90
N MET A 343 10.16 23.07 -2.65
CA MET A 343 8.78 23.30 -2.22
C MET A 343 8.00 21.98 -2.08
N PHE A 344 6.96 21.98 -1.25
CA PHE A 344 5.99 20.90 -1.17
C PHE A 344 5.06 20.88 -2.38
N LYS A 345 4.56 19.68 -2.73
CA LYS A 345 3.54 19.47 -3.76
C LYS A 345 2.17 20.01 -3.33
N ASP A 346 1.25 20.07 -4.28
CA ASP A 346 -0.15 20.37 -4.00
C ASP A 346 -0.77 19.30 -3.07
N MET A 347 -1.39 19.76 -1.98
CA MET A 347 -2.01 18.91 -0.95
C MET A 347 -3.51 18.73 -1.12
N ALA A 348 -4.19 19.50 -1.98
CA ALA A 348 -5.64 19.38 -2.18
C ALA A 348 -6.04 18.01 -2.76
N ASN A 349 -5.09 17.35 -3.44
CA ASN A 349 -5.22 16.00 -3.99
C ASN A 349 -4.77 14.90 -3.00
N ASP A 350 -4.39 15.24 -1.77
CA ASP A 350 -4.11 14.26 -0.72
C ASP A 350 -5.38 14.02 0.12
N PRO A 351 -6.03 12.85 0.03
CA PRO A 351 -7.35 12.65 0.60
C PRO A 351 -7.32 12.61 2.14
N TYR A 352 -6.17 12.27 2.74
CA TYR A 352 -5.98 12.29 4.19
C TYR A 352 -5.89 13.74 4.71
N LEU A 353 -5.11 14.61 4.04
CA LEU A 353 -4.97 16.01 4.42
C LEU A 353 -6.20 16.85 4.07
N ALA A 354 -6.92 16.53 2.99
CA ALA A 354 -8.19 17.15 2.63
C ALA A 354 -9.28 16.84 3.67
N SER A 355 -9.49 15.57 4.01
CA SER A 355 -10.46 15.15 5.04
C SER A 355 -10.10 15.57 6.47
N ALA A 356 -8.81 15.79 6.75
CA ALA A 356 -8.35 16.41 7.99
C ALA A 356 -8.57 17.94 8.04
N GLY A 357 -9.06 18.57 6.98
CA GLY A 357 -9.20 20.03 6.85
C GLY A 357 -7.88 20.77 6.61
N ILE A 358 -6.74 20.07 6.59
CA ILE A 358 -5.39 20.65 6.49
C ILE A 358 -5.17 21.33 5.13
N ALA A 359 -5.70 20.73 4.07
CA ALA A 359 -5.63 21.27 2.70
C ALA A 359 -6.70 22.33 2.38
N SER A 360 -7.56 22.72 3.33
CA SER A 360 -8.62 23.72 3.11
C SER A 360 -8.06 25.07 2.68
N ASP A 361 -8.85 25.85 1.94
CA ASP A 361 -8.47 27.19 1.46
C ASP A 361 -7.20 27.23 0.61
N TRP A 362 -6.82 26.14 -0.07
CA TRP A 362 -5.65 26.12 -0.95
C TRP A 362 -5.76 27.21 -2.05
N PRO A 363 -4.69 27.94 -2.38
CA PRO A 363 -3.34 27.92 -1.80
C PRO A 363 -3.08 29.01 -0.74
N PHE A 364 -4.13 29.61 -0.15
CA PHE A 364 -4.00 30.78 0.73
C PHE A 364 -3.29 30.45 2.06
N GLY A 365 -2.36 31.31 2.46
CA GLY A 365 -1.52 31.18 3.65
C GLY A 365 -0.40 30.13 3.54
N ARG A 366 0.01 29.77 2.31
CA ARG A 366 1.06 28.76 2.04
C ARG A 366 2.26 29.37 1.33
N GLY A 367 3.44 28.81 1.60
CA GLY A 367 4.66 29.18 0.89
C GLY A 367 5.92 28.56 1.47
N GLY A 368 7.07 29.01 0.98
CA GLY A 368 8.38 28.50 1.38
C GLY A 368 9.42 29.61 1.50
N TYR A 369 10.01 29.79 2.68
CA TYR A 369 11.23 30.56 2.85
C TYR A 369 12.42 29.68 2.46
N VAL A 370 13.32 30.24 1.64
CA VAL A 370 14.50 29.55 1.10
C VAL A 370 15.71 30.48 1.28
N SER A 371 16.72 29.99 1.98
CA SER A 371 18.02 30.65 2.18
C SER A 371 18.81 30.84 0.88
N GLU A 372 19.78 31.75 0.90
CA GLU A 372 20.66 32.10 -0.23
C GLU A 372 21.46 30.90 -0.73
N ASP A 373 21.98 30.08 0.19
CA ASP A 373 22.72 28.85 -0.11
C ASP A 373 21.81 27.66 -0.47
N ARG A 374 20.47 27.85 -0.42
CA ARG A 374 19.44 26.80 -0.50
C ARG A 374 19.61 25.66 0.53
N GLY A 375 20.47 25.84 1.54
CA GLY A 375 20.81 24.84 2.57
C GLY A 375 19.92 24.91 3.82
N PHE A 376 18.96 25.83 3.83
CA PHE A 376 17.95 26.00 4.87
C PHE A 376 16.62 26.44 4.26
N ILE A 377 15.53 25.77 4.66
CA ILE A 377 14.18 25.93 4.09
C ILE A 377 13.13 25.88 5.21
N ILE A 378 12.12 26.75 5.14
CA ILE A 378 10.91 26.67 5.98
C ILE A 378 9.69 26.60 5.05
N TRP A 379 8.97 25.48 5.06
CA TRP A 379 7.63 25.39 4.47
C TRP A 379 6.59 25.93 5.44
N VAL A 380 5.58 26.61 4.90
CA VAL A 380 4.50 27.28 5.63
C VAL A 380 3.15 26.71 5.17
N GLY A 381 2.33 26.26 6.13
CA GLY A 381 0.95 25.81 5.86
C GLY A 381 0.83 24.45 5.12
N GLU A 382 1.81 23.57 5.32
CA GLU A 382 1.86 22.20 4.79
C GLU A 382 1.10 21.23 5.75
N GLU A 383 1.71 20.18 6.27
CA GLU A 383 1.08 19.27 7.26
C GLU A 383 1.02 19.91 8.66
N ASP A 384 2.03 20.72 9.00
CA ASP A 384 2.13 21.57 10.18
C ASP A 384 2.16 23.05 9.74
N HIS A 385 2.00 24.02 10.65
CA HIS A 385 2.24 25.44 10.35
C HIS A 385 3.62 25.64 9.72
N LEU A 386 4.64 25.00 10.28
CA LEU A 386 6.03 25.15 9.89
C LEU A 386 6.73 23.79 9.81
N ARG A 387 7.33 23.51 8.65
CA ARG A 387 8.26 22.38 8.44
C ARG A 387 9.63 22.95 8.12
N ILE A 388 10.46 23.03 9.18
CA ILE A 388 11.71 23.80 9.25
C ILE A 388 12.87 22.82 9.05
N MET A 389 13.78 23.13 8.12
CA MET A 389 14.72 22.16 7.56
C MET A 389 16.10 22.78 7.30
N CYS A 390 17.17 22.09 7.69
CA CYS A 390 18.54 22.38 7.28
C CYS A 390 19.14 21.16 6.57
N MET A 391 19.89 21.39 5.49
CA MET A 391 20.55 20.36 4.70
C MET A 391 21.91 20.84 4.19
N LYS A 392 22.91 19.95 4.19
CA LYS A 392 24.27 20.25 3.76
C LYS A 392 24.92 18.99 3.17
N LYS A 393 25.92 19.17 2.31
CA LYS A 393 26.92 18.12 2.02
C LYS A 393 28.20 18.45 2.79
N GLY A 394 28.60 17.60 3.73
CA GLY A 394 29.70 17.89 4.67
C GLY A 394 30.09 16.68 5.51
N THR A 395 30.94 16.88 6.53
CA THR A 395 31.34 15.80 7.46
C THR A 395 30.90 16.04 8.90
N VAL A 396 30.55 17.27 9.31
CA VAL A 396 30.27 17.59 10.72
C VAL A 396 28.76 17.75 10.96
N LEU A 397 28.14 16.81 11.68
CA LEU A 397 26.69 16.81 11.91
C LEU A 397 26.20 18.01 12.74
N ASN A 398 27.06 18.59 13.58
CA ASN A 398 26.77 19.84 14.30
C ASN A 398 26.34 20.97 13.34
N GLU A 399 26.91 21.06 12.14
CA GLU A 399 26.66 22.20 11.23
C GLU A 399 25.20 22.31 10.76
N VAL A 400 24.48 21.19 10.63
CA VAL A 400 23.05 21.19 10.28
C VAL A 400 22.13 21.18 11.51
N PHE A 401 22.63 20.72 12.65
CA PHE A 401 21.91 20.67 13.92
C PHE A 401 21.87 22.06 14.58
N ASP A 402 23.03 22.70 14.71
CA ASP A 402 23.20 24.01 15.33
C ASP A 402 22.57 25.12 14.47
N ARG A 403 22.71 25.05 13.12
CA ARG A 403 22.02 25.98 12.19
C ARG A 403 20.50 25.82 12.24
N LEU A 404 19.98 24.60 12.39
CA LEU A 404 18.54 24.41 12.60
C LEU A 404 18.10 25.03 13.94
N LYS A 405 18.83 24.80 15.03
CA LYS A 405 18.51 25.35 16.35
C LYS A 405 18.52 26.88 16.36
N ALA A 406 19.55 27.51 15.78
CA ALA A 406 19.65 28.96 15.70
C ALA A 406 18.48 29.58 14.92
N ALA A 407 18.00 28.95 13.85
CA ALA A 407 16.81 29.42 13.13
C ALA A 407 15.51 29.24 13.93
N LEU A 408 15.38 28.17 14.72
CA LEU A 408 14.25 28.00 15.65
C LEU A 408 14.24 29.12 16.69
N ASP A 409 15.39 29.47 17.27
CA ASP A 409 15.52 30.59 18.21
C ASP A 409 15.18 31.93 17.57
N VAL A 410 15.48 32.15 16.28
CA VAL A 410 15.06 33.35 15.54
C VAL A 410 13.53 33.42 15.42
N VAL A 411 12.84 32.32 15.17
CA VAL A 411 11.36 32.27 15.11
C VAL A 411 10.76 32.53 16.50
N GLU A 412 11.19 31.81 17.55
CA GLU A 412 10.64 32.00 18.90
C GLU A 412 11.03 33.36 19.52
N SER A 413 12.00 34.09 18.95
CA SER A 413 12.33 35.49 19.30
C SER A 413 11.40 36.55 18.70
N ILE A 414 10.33 36.15 17.99
CA ILE A 414 9.25 37.02 17.54
C ILE A 414 8.06 36.85 18.49
N GLU A 415 7.54 37.96 19.03
CA GLU A 415 6.33 37.97 19.86
C GLU A 415 5.13 37.47 19.04
N GLY A 416 4.47 36.41 19.49
CA GLY A 416 3.36 35.74 18.79
C GLY A 416 3.77 34.61 17.83
N LEU A 417 5.03 34.16 17.86
CA LEU A 417 5.52 33.00 17.10
C LEU A 417 6.16 31.90 18.00
N GLN A 418 5.73 31.83 19.26
CA GLN A 418 6.15 30.79 20.20
C GLN A 418 5.61 29.42 19.78
N PHE A 419 6.40 28.35 19.88
CA PHE A 419 5.94 27.05 19.42
C PHE A 419 4.97 26.37 20.41
N ALA A 420 3.92 25.75 19.87
CA ALA A 420 2.95 24.97 20.64
C ALA A 420 3.63 23.78 21.32
N LYS A 421 3.41 23.62 22.63
CA LYS A 421 4.08 22.61 23.46
C LYS A 421 3.17 22.08 24.58
N SER A 422 2.99 20.75 24.62
CA SER A 422 2.35 20.04 25.75
C SER A 422 3.41 19.75 26.84
N PRO A 423 3.06 19.81 28.13
CA PRO A 423 3.95 19.41 29.23
C PRO A 423 4.35 17.93 29.19
N ASP A 424 3.46 17.06 28.71
CA ASP A 424 3.69 15.62 28.61
C ASP A 424 4.25 15.23 27.23
N TYR A 425 3.73 15.82 26.15
CA TYR A 425 3.98 15.37 24.78
C TYR A 425 5.01 16.21 24.00
N GLY A 426 5.55 17.27 24.60
CA GLY A 426 6.56 18.12 23.96
C GLY A 426 5.99 18.96 22.83
N TYR A 427 6.79 19.23 21.79
CA TYR A 427 6.36 20.07 20.68
C TYR A 427 5.19 19.44 19.92
N VAL A 428 4.16 20.26 19.69
CA VAL A 428 2.85 19.82 19.18
C VAL A 428 2.84 19.84 17.65
N THR A 429 2.53 18.68 17.06
CA THR A 429 2.41 18.47 15.61
C THR A 429 1.00 18.03 15.23
N SER A 430 0.56 18.34 14.01
CA SER A 430 -0.78 17.99 13.53
C SER A 430 -0.98 16.48 13.56
N CYS A 431 -0.03 15.72 13.02
CA CYS A 431 -0.05 14.26 13.06
C CYS A 431 0.64 13.73 14.35
N PRO A 432 0.05 12.79 15.10
CA PRO A 432 0.68 12.19 16.29
C PRO A 432 1.99 11.45 15.99
N THR A 433 2.27 11.12 14.73
CA THR A 433 3.55 10.50 14.30
C THR A 433 4.76 11.43 14.45
N ASN A 434 4.53 12.75 14.42
CA ASN A 434 5.57 13.77 14.44
C ASN A 434 5.82 14.37 15.85
N LEU A 435 5.09 13.94 16.89
CA LEU A 435 5.16 14.48 18.25
C LEU A 435 6.55 14.39 18.94
N GLY A 436 6.69 15.12 20.06
CA GLY A 436 7.83 15.04 20.96
C GLY A 436 8.91 16.06 20.60
N THR A 437 9.90 15.62 19.83
CA THR A 437 10.95 16.48 19.27
C THR A 437 10.52 17.19 17.99
N GLY A 438 9.54 16.67 17.25
CA GLY A 438 9.32 17.03 15.85
C GLY A 438 10.39 16.51 14.89
N MET A 439 11.49 15.93 15.37
CA MET A 439 12.76 15.94 14.66
C MET A 439 13.03 14.67 13.85
N ARG A 440 13.52 14.85 12.62
CA ARG A 440 14.21 13.81 11.84
C ARG A 440 15.55 14.35 11.34
N ALA A 441 16.61 13.96 12.02
CA ALA A 441 17.97 14.00 11.47
C ALA A 441 18.18 12.79 10.55
N SER A 442 18.83 12.95 9.41
CA SER A 442 19.22 11.83 8.55
C SER A 442 20.48 12.09 7.72
N VAL A 443 21.12 11.00 7.29
CA VAL A 443 22.35 11.00 6.48
C VAL A 443 22.24 9.93 5.41
N HIS A 444 22.63 10.27 4.18
CA HIS A 444 22.82 9.31 3.09
C HIS A 444 24.26 8.77 3.12
N ILE A 445 24.42 7.46 3.27
CA ILE A 445 25.73 6.77 3.34
C ILE A 445 25.76 5.57 2.38
N GLN A 446 26.88 5.41 1.66
CA GLN A 446 27.18 4.22 0.86
C GLN A 446 27.76 3.10 1.74
N ILE A 447 27.13 1.94 1.72
CA ILE A 447 27.56 0.71 2.41
C ILE A 447 27.44 -0.53 1.49
N PRO A 448 28.17 -0.55 0.36
CA PRO A 448 28.01 -1.56 -0.70
C PRO A 448 28.39 -2.99 -0.31
N ASN A 449 29.21 -3.22 0.73
CA ASN A 449 29.52 -4.58 1.20
C ASN A 449 28.44 -5.12 2.14
N LEU A 450 27.86 -4.27 3.01
CA LEU A 450 26.70 -4.65 3.82
C LEU A 450 25.46 -4.89 2.96
N THR A 451 25.24 -4.06 1.94
CA THR A 451 24.10 -4.14 1.00
C THR A 451 24.38 -5.02 -0.24
N ARG A 452 25.48 -5.79 -0.24
CA ARG A 452 25.91 -6.65 -1.37
C ARG A 452 24.90 -7.74 -1.77
N ASP A 453 23.92 -8.02 -0.93
CA ASP A 453 22.80 -8.94 -1.20
C ASP A 453 21.53 -8.21 -1.70
N GLY A 454 21.65 -6.95 -2.13
CA GLY A 454 20.53 -6.14 -2.58
C GLY A 454 19.64 -5.60 -1.46
N THR A 455 19.93 -5.92 -0.19
CA THR A 455 19.08 -5.57 0.95
C THR A 455 19.77 -4.64 1.96
N GLU A 456 18.99 -3.80 2.63
CA GLU A 456 19.41 -3.09 3.83
C GLU A 456 19.30 -3.95 5.12
N ALA A 457 19.13 -5.28 5.03
CA ALA A 457 18.84 -6.12 6.20
C ALA A 457 19.95 -6.10 7.25
N LYS A 458 21.23 -6.14 6.82
CA LYS A 458 22.38 -5.99 7.73
C LYS A 458 22.46 -4.59 8.34
N ALA A 459 22.19 -3.56 7.54
CA ALA A 459 22.18 -2.19 8.03
C ALA A 459 21.08 -1.98 9.07
N LYS A 460 19.88 -2.53 8.83
CA LYS A 460 18.76 -2.56 9.78
C LYS A 460 19.12 -3.27 11.09
N SER A 461 19.88 -4.39 11.06
CA SER A 461 20.28 -5.07 12.30
C SER A 461 21.29 -4.26 13.12
N VAL A 462 22.19 -3.51 12.48
CA VAL A 462 23.13 -2.58 13.13
C VAL A 462 22.43 -1.34 13.70
N CYS A 463 21.47 -0.77 12.96
CA CYS A 463 20.80 0.48 13.34
C CYS A 463 19.67 0.31 14.36
N LYS A 464 18.91 -0.80 14.30
CA LYS A 464 17.71 -1.00 15.15
C LYS A 464 17.97 -0.88 16.66
N PRO A 465 19.08 -1.41 17.24
CA PRO A 465 19.38 -1.24 18.68
C PRO A 465 19.61 0.21 19.12
N LEU A 466 19.91 1.12 18.19
CA LEU A 466 20.14 2.55 18.46
C LEU A 466 18.87 3.41 18.25
N GLY A 467 17.70 2.80 18.02
CA GLY A 467 16.49 3.54 17.66
C GLY A 467 16.57 4.19 16.27
N LEU A 468 17.37 3.61 15.37
CA LEU A 468 17.54 4.09 13.99
C LEU A 468 16.84 3.15 12.99
N SER A 469 16.28 3.77 11.95
CA SER A 469 15.73 3.13 10.76
C SER A 469 16.65 3.35 9.55
N VAL A 470 16.64 2.37 8.63
CA VAL A 470 17.40 2.38 7.37
C VAL A 470 16.42 2.24 6.21
N ARG A 471 16.54 3.10 5.20
CA ARG A 471 15.60 3.25 4.08
C ARG A 471 16.34 3.61 2.78
N GLY A 472 15.64 3.55 1.64
CA GLY A 472 16.07 4.21 0.42
C GLY A 472 16.01 5.74 0.50
N MET A 473 16.66 6.41 -0.46
CA MET A 473 16.80 7.87 -0.49
C MET A 473 15.50 8.63 -0.77
N GLY A 474 14.47 7.98 -1.32
CA GLY A 474 13.19 8.62 -1.68
C GLY A 474 12.14 8.60 -0.56
N GLY A 475 12.45 8.02 0.60
CA GLY A 475 11.56 7.97 1.76
C GLY A 475 11.08 6.56 2.14
N GLU A 476 9.97 6.50 2.89
CA GLU A 476 9.31 5.26 3.32
C GLU A 476 9.01 4.36 2.10
N HIS A 477 9.27 3.06 2.20
CA HIS A 477 9.12 2.05 1.13
C HIS A 477 10.01 2.21 -0.13
N THR A 478 10.88 3.22 -0.21
CA THR A 478 11.81 3.32 -1.35
C THR A 478 13.01 2.37 -1.19
N ALA A 479 13.43 1.76 -2.30
CA ALA A 479 14.59 0.87 -2.35
C ALA A 479 15.92 1.63 -2.16
N ILE A 480 16.95 0.92 -1.69
CA ILE A 480 18.30 1.45 -1.55
C ILE A 480 18.91 1.86 -2.90
N GLY A 481 19.89 2.75 -2.86
CA GLY A 481 20.66 3.11 -4.06
C GLY A 481 21.39 1.91 -4.63
N ALA A 482 21.47 1.81 -5.96
CA ALA A 482 22.18 0.74 -6.66
C ALA A 482 23.70 0.72 -6.43
N ASP A 483 24.23 1.78 -5.79
CA ASP A 483 25.59 1.96 -5.29
C ASP A 483 25.76 1.61 -3.79
N GLY A 484 24.70 1.06 -3.16
CA GLY A 484 24.65 0.78 -1.73
C GLY A 484 24.30 2.01 -0.87
N THR A 485 23.81 3.11 -1.44
CA THR A 485 23.39 4.28 -0.65
C THR A 485 22.10 4.04 0.13
N VAL A 486 22.12 4.31 1.43
CA VAL A 486 20.96 4.24 2.34
C VAL A 486 20.77 5.54 3.13
N ASP A 487 19.53 5.89 3.44
CA ASP A 487 19.15 6.97 4.36
C ASP A 487 19.00 6.43 5.79
N ILE A 488 19.85 6.90 6.71
CA ILE A 488 19.83 6.55 8.14
C ILE A 488 19.10 7.64 8.93
N SER A 489 18.04 7.30 9.67
CA SER A 489 17.22 8.29 10.39
C SER A 489 16.54 7.69 11.64
N PRO A 490 16.19 8.46 12.68
CA PRO A 490 15.55 7.90 13.88
C PRO A 490 14.21 7.21 13.56
N SER A 491 13.92 6.12 14.27
CA SER A 491 12.67 5.35 14.12
C SER A 491 11.51 5.88 14.97
N GLY A 492 11.80 6.73 15.96
CA GLY A 492 10.82 7.40 16.82
C GLY A 492 11.20 8.87 17.04
N ARG A 493 10.26 9.67 17.56
CA ARG A 493 10.46 11.12 17.79
C ARG A 493 10.02 11.59 19.19
N PHE A 494 9.26 10.76 19.88
CA PHE A 494 8.76 10.96 21.24
C PHE A 494 9.55 10.11 22.24
N HIS A 495 9.68 10.61 23.47
CA HIS A 495 10.46 10.00 24.56
C HIS A 495 11.96 9.79 24.24
N ILE A 496 12.53 10.74 23.48
CA ILE A 496 13.96 10.85 23.14
C ILE A 496 14.30 12.33 22.92
N LYS A 497 15.47 12.83 23.34
CA LYS A 497 15.89 14.23 23.16
C LYS A 497 16.45 14.49 21.76
N GLU A 498 16.44 15.74 21.31
CA GLU A 498 17.04 16.15 20.04
C GLU A 498 18.55 15.86 20.00
N ALA A 499 19.26 16.15 21.09
CA ALA A 499 20.67 15.80 21.27
C ALA A 499 20.94 14.28 21.22
N GLU A 500 20.03 13.46 21.78
CA GLU A 500 20.14 12.00 21.76
C GLU A 500 19.94 11.44 20.35
N ILE A 501 19.03 12.01 19.55
CA ILE A 501 18.83 11.64 18.14
C ILE A 501 20.10 11.88 17.31
N ILE A 502 20.73 13.06 17.40
CA ILE A 502 21.89 13.38 16.55
C ILE A 502 23.15 12.58 16.96
N VAL A 503 23.32 12.30 18.25
CA VAL A 503 24.38 11.41 18.75
C VAL A 503 24.12 9.94 18.40
N ALA A 504 22.86 9.47 18.47
CA ALA A 504 22.49 8.13 18.01
C ALA A 504 22.79 7.95 16.51
N LEU A 505 22.46 8.94 15.67
CA LEU A 505 22.77 8.94 14.25
C LEU A 505 24.29 8.84 13.99
N TYR A 506 25.11 9.60 14.71
CA TYR A 506 26.58 9.49 14.63
C TYR A 506 27.08 8.09 15.02
N LYS A 507 26.58 7.52 16.13
CA LYS A 507 26.91 6.15 16.57
C LYS A 507 26.53 5.11 15.52
N GLY A 508 25.34 5.24 14.91
CA GLY A 508 24.87 4.34 13.86
C GLY A 508 25.76 4.38 12.62
N ILE A 509 26.13 5.58 12.16
CA ILE A 509 27.05 5.76 11.03
C ILE A 509 28.43 5.14 11.33
N LYS A 510 28.95 5.31 12.55
CA LYS A 510 30.19 4.66 12.99
C LYS A 510 30.09 3.14 12.94
N LEU A 511 29.07 2.53 13.54
CA LEU A 511 28.91 1.07 13.52
C LEU A 511 28.71 0.53 12.10
N LEU A 512 27.93 1.21 11.26
CA LEU A 512 27.79 0.83 9.84
C LEU A 512 29.12 0.85 9.11
N LYS A 513 29.97 1.86 9.32
CA LYS A 513 31.31 1.93 8.73
C LYS A 513 32.24 0.84 9.26
N GLU A 514 32.15 0.49 10.53
CA GLU A 514 32.92 -0.62 11.13
C GLU A 514 32.50 -1.99 10.58
N GLU A 515 31.19 -2.24 10.40
CA GLU A 515 30.69 -3.50 9.82
C GLU A 515 30.92 -3.57 8.29
N GLU A 516 30.81 -2.45 7.57
CA GLU A 516 31.19 -2.32 6.14
C GLU A 516 32.67 -2.68 5.93
N ASP A 517 33.55 -2.14 6.79
CA ASP A 517 34.99 -2.45 6.80
C ASP A 517 35.29 -3.90 7.20
N LYS A 518 34.41 -4.60 7.93
CA LYS A 518 34.52 -6.04 8.22
C LYS A 518 34.08 -6.88 7.04
N ALA A 519 32.91 -6.59 6.46
CA ALA A 519 32.40 -7.28 5.27
C ALA A 519 33.37 -7.20 4.07
N ALA A 520 34.08 -6.08 3.93
CA ALA A 520 35.17 -5.92 2.97
C ALA A 520 36.41 -6.81 3.26
N LYS A 521 36.75 -7.05 4.54
CA LYS A 521 37.92 -7.85 4.97
C LYS A 521 37.66 -9.35 5.08
N GLU A 522 36.42 -9.74 5.37
CA GLU A 522 35.98 -11.15 5.40
C GLU A 522 35.83 -11.75 3.99
N SER A 523 35.90 -10.91 2.95
CA SER A 523 35.98 -11.33 1.55
C SER A 523 37.43 -11.72 1.19
N PRO A 524 37.74 -12.99 0.85
CA PRO A 524 39.10 -13.40 0.51
C PRO A 524 39.65 -12.70 -0.75
N ALA A 525 40.96 -12.49 -0.78
CA ALA A 525 41.62 -11.86 -1.92
C ALA A 525 41.51 -12.72 -3.20
N ALA A 526 40.68 -12.26 -4.14
CA ALA A 526 40.66 -12.64 -5.55
C ALA A 526 40.55 -14.15 -5.89
N ALA A 527 39.45 -14.78 -5.49
CA ALA A 527 38.70 -15.60 -6.45
C ALA A 527 37.55 -14.71 -7.00
N PRO A 528 37.20 -14.79 -8.30
CA PRO A 528 36.32 -13.79 -8.90
C PRO A 528 34.90 -13.87 -8.35
N ALA A 529 34.19 -12.73 -8.36
CA ALA A 529 32.74 -12.76 -8.36
C ALA A 529 32.26 -13.73 -9.44
N ALA A 530 31.39 -14.68 -9.06
CA ALA A 530 30.94 -15.71 -9.99
C ALA A 530 30.34 -15.03 -11.23
N LYS A 531 30.82 -15.40 -12.42
CA LYS A 531 30.42 -14.77 -13.67
C LYS A 531 28.96 -15.10 -14.01
N ALA A 532 28.04 -14.32 -13.44
CA ALA A 532 27.11 -13.59 -14.29
C ALA A 532 27.96 -12.92 -15.39
N GLY A 533 27.57 -13.08 -16.65
CA GLY A 533 28.39 -12.69 -17.78
C GLY A 533 28.73 -11.21 -17.75
N ASP A 534 29.81 -10.85 -18.45
CA ASP A 534 29.99 -9.46 -18.91
C ASP A 534 28.71 -8.97 -19.63
N ASP A 535 27.97 -9.90 -20.24
CA ASP A 535 26.67 -9.69 -20.85
C ASP A 535 25.52 -9.51 -19.85
N ASP A 536 25.49 -10.14 -18.67
CA ASP A 536 24.40 -9.95 -17.69
C ASP A 536 24.35 -8.51 -17.16
N THR A 537 25.50 -7.94 -16.80
CA THR A 537 25.59 -6.53 -16.37
C THR A 537 25.21 -5.60 -17.53
N LYS A 538 25.61 -5.91 -18.77
CA LYS A 538 25.14 -5.16 -19.96
C LYS A 538 23.63 -5.29 -20.15
N LEU A 539 23.01 -6.45 -19.91
CA LEU A 539 21.58 -6.65 -20.05
C LEU A 539 20.77 -5.88 -18.99
N VAL A 540 21.24 -5.84 -17.74
CA VAL A 540 20.63 -4.99 -16.70
C VAL A 540 20.68 -3.52 -17.11
N LEU A 541 21.84 -3.02 -17.55
CA LEU A 541 22.00 -1.63 -18.02
C LEU A 541 21.17 -1.33 -19.28
N LYS A 542 21.16 -2.25 -20.27
CA LYS A 542 20.36 -2.20 -21.50
C LYS A 542 18.87 -2.04 -21.18
N TYR A 543 18.37 -2.78 -20.21
CA TYR A 543 16.95 -2.74 -19.86
C TYR A 543 16.58 -1.61 -18.89
N TYR A 544 17.44 -1.21 -17.96
CA TYR A 544 17.14 -0.09 -17.04
C TYR A 544 16.86 1.23 -17.77
N GLY A 545 17.50 1.46 -18.92
CA GLY A 545 17.22 2.61 -19.80
C GLY A 545 16.13 2.38 -20.86
N HIS A 546 15.51 1.21 -20.94
CA HIS A 546 14.60 0.86 -22.04
C HIS A 546 13.19 1.43 -21.83
N PRO A 547 12.65 2.31 -22.72
CA PRO A 547 11.42 3.07 -22.46
C PRO A 547 10.17 2.19 -22.27
N THR A 548 10.09 1.03 -22.93
CA THR A 548 8.93 0.12 -22.85
C THR A 548 8.98 -0.89 -21.71
N TYR A 549 10.17 -1.14 -21.15
CA TYR A 549 10.41 -2.32 -20.29
C TYR A 549 11.14 -2.01 -18.99
N GLY A 550 11.88 -0.90 -18.93
CA GLY A 550 12.83 -0.64 -17.86
C GLY A 550 12.21 -0.60 -16.48
N ASP A 551 11.05 0.01 -16.31
CA ASP A 551 10.43 0.10 -14.99
C ASP A 551 9.84 -1.24 -14.53
N LYS A 552 9.30 -2.05 -15.45
CA LYS A 552 8.90 -3.44 -15.12
C LYS A 552 10.10 -4.32 -14.80
N ILE A 553 11.21 -4.21 -15.53
CA ILE A 553 12.44 -4.97 -15.26
C ILE A 553 13.13 -4.52 -13.96
N LYS A 554 13.20 -3.22 -13.66
CA LYS A 554 13.67 -2.68 -12.37
C LYS A 554 12.85 -3.24 -11.21
N ARG A 555 11.53 -3.15 -11.29
CA ARG A 555 10.61 -3.65 -10.24
C ARG A 555 10.68 -5.16 -10.08
N LEU A 556 10.78 -5.91 -11.18
CA LEU A 556 10.95 -7.36 -11.14
C LEU A 556 12.27 -7.77 -10.48
N LEU A 557 13.39 -7.15 -10.86
CA LEU A 557 14.69 -7.46 -10.25
C LEU A 557 14.76 -6.99 -8.79
N ALA A 558 14.11 -5.88 -8.43
CA ALA A 558 13.92 -5.51 -7.02
C ALA A 558 13.08 -6.55 -6.25
N ALA A 559 12.00 -7.07 -6.85
CA ALA A 559 11.22 -8.15 -6.26
C ALA A 559 12.04 -9.44 -6.08
N LYS A 560 12.98 -9.72 -6.99
CA LYS A 560 13.84 -10.91 -6.95
C LYS A 560 14.76 -10.94 -5.74
N GLU A 561 15.39 -9.81 -5.42
CA GLU A 561 16.30 -9.70 -4.28
C GLU A 561 15.54 -9.47 -2.96
N LEU A 562 14.54 -8.58 -2.95
CA LEU A 562 13.86 -8.17 -1.71
C LEU A 562 12.78 -9.16 -1.22
N TYR A 563 12.18 -9.94 -2.12
CA TYR A 563 11.03 -10.82 -1.81
C TYR A 563 11.33 -12.27 -2.20
N THR A 564 12.24 -12.92 -1.46
CA THR A 564 12.73 -14.29 -1.74
C THR A 564 11.66 -15.39 -1.74
N GLY A 565 10.43 -15.10 -1.32
CA GLY A 565 9.25 -15.98 -1.44
C GLY A 565 8.57 -15.95 -2.83
N ASN A 566 8.82 -14.92 -3.64
CA ASN A 566 8.20 -14.70 -4.95
C ASN A 566 8.88 -15.56 -6.03
N ARG A 567 8.19 -16.64 -6.42
CA ARG A 567 8.74 -17.64 -7.36
C ARG A 567 8.97 -17.08 -8.77
N MET A 568 8.07 -16.23 -9.26
CA MET A 568 8.24 -15.53 -10.53
C MET A 568 9.57 -14.77 -10.54
N ALA A 569 9.78 -13.88 -9.56
CA ALA A 569 10.95 -13.02 -9.55
C ALA A 569 12.24 -13.84 -9.38
N LYS A 570 12.22 -14.82 -8.46
CA LYS A 570 13.31 -15.78 -8.23
C LYS A 570 13.75 -16.51 -9.51
N HIS A 571 12.82 -16.98 -10.33
CA HIS A 571 13.11 -17.81 -11.51
C HIS A 571 13.17 -17.07 -12.84
N PHE A 572 12.78 -15.79 -12.86
CA PHE A 572 12.98 -14.92 -14.01
C PHE A 572 14.46 -14.79 -14.36
N ASP A 573 14.73 -14.77 -15.67
CA ASP A 573 16.05 -14.95 -16.26
C ASP A 573 16.22 -13.89 -17.35
N LEU A 574 17.14 -12.95 -17.14
CA LEU A 574 17.27 -11.78 -18.00
C LEU A 574 17.93 -12.12 -19.34
N GLN A 575 18.74 -13.17 -19.41
CA GLN A 575 19.28 -13.68 -20.68
C GLN A 575 18.18 -14.33 -21.51
N TYR A 576 17.35 -15.15 -20.88
CA TYR A 576 16.17 -15.72 -21.54
C TYR A 576 15.22 -14.61 -22.00
N PHE A 577 14.94 -13.61 -21.14
CA PHE A 577 14.14 -12.45 -21.53
C PHE A 577 14.75 -11.71 -22.73
N ASP A 578 16.07 -11.47 -22.77
CA ASP A 578 16.70 -10.79 -23.91
C ASP A 578 16.64 -11.61 -25.22
N SER A 579 16.67 -12.94 -25.13
CA SER A 579 16.60 -13.84 -26.29
C SER A 579 15.24 -13.85 -27.00
N LEU A 580 14.18 -13.38 -26.34
CA LEU A 580 12.82 -13.30 -26.90
C LEU A 580 12.68 -12.16 -27.92
N ASP A 581 11.69 -12.29 -28.80
CA ASP A 581 11.22 -11.18 -29.64
C ASP A 581 10.41 -10.17 -28.81
N ASP A 582 10.04 -9.03 -29.41
CA ASP A 582 9.28 -7.97 -28.73
C ASP A 582 7.90 -8.46 -28.23
N ALA A 583 7.25 -9.35 -28.97
CA ALA A 583 5.99 -9.99 -28.57
C ALA A 583 6.19 -10.98 -27.40
N GLY A 584 7.24 -11.80 -27.42
CA GLY A 584 7.63 -12.66 -26.31
C GLY A 584 8.03 -11.90 -25.06
N LYS A 585 8.72 -10.75 -25.20
CA LYS A 585 9.06 -9.85 -24.08
C LYS A 585 7.82 -9.24 -23.44
N LYS A 586 6.88 -8.74 -24.26
CA LYS A 586 5.59 -8.24 -23.79
C LYS A 586 4.76 -9.34 -23.11
N GLY A 587 4.71 -10.53 -23.71
CA GLY A 587 4.02 -11.69 -23.14
C GLY A 587 4.60 -12.12 -21.80
N LEU A 588 5.92 -12.34 -21.70
CA LEU A 588 6.57 -12.75 -20.45
C LEU A 588 6.38 -11.71 -19.33
N LEU A 589 6.46 -10.41 -19.63
CA LEU A 589 6.14 -9.37 -18.64
C LEU A 589 4.65 -9.27 -18.29
N HIS A 590 3.75 -9.75 -19.15
CA HIS A 590 2.33 -9.88 -18.82
C HIS A 590 2.11 -11.05 -17.85
N LEU A 591 2.71 -12.22 -18.11
CA LEU A 591 2.70 -13.37 -17.18
C LEU A 591 3.13 -12.97 -15.77
N CYS A 592 4.20 -12.18 -15.68
CA CYS A 592 4.82 -11.73 -14.44
C CYS A 592 4.10 -10.56 -13.75
N ASN A 593 3.08 -9.94 -14.36
CA ASN A 593 2.60 -8.62 -13.93
C ASN A 593 2.13 -8.61 -12.47
N SER A 594 1.42 -9.66 -12.04
CA SER A 594 0.92 -9.78 -10.67
C SER A 594 2.02 -9.68 -9.60
N GLY A 595 3.17 -10.32 -9.81
CA GLY A 595 4.33 -10.27 -8.91
C GLY A 595 5.28 -9.10 -9.14
N ILE A 596 5.06 -8.28 -10.17
CA ILE A 596 5.73 -6.98 -10.37
C ILE A 596 4.97 -5.89 -9.62
N GLU A 597 3.64 -5.97 -9.63
CA GLU A 597 2.77 -5.05 -8.89
C GLU A 597 2.70 -5.40 -7.39
N ASN A 598 2.54 -6.69 -7.05
CA ASN A 598 2.47 -7.20 -5.67
C ASN A 598 3.65 -8.14 -5.39
N PRO A 599 4.83 -7.61 -5.03
CA PRO A 599 6.06 -8.39 -4.93
C PRO A 599 6.07 -9.40 -3.77
N ASP A 600 5.17 -9.24 -2.80
CA ASP A 600 4.90 -10.19 -1.70
C ASP A 600 4.15 -11.47 -2.14
N SER A 601 3.63 -11.51 -3.38
CA SER A 601 3.01 -12.71 -3.95
C SER A 601 3.96 -13.92 -3.93
N SER A 602 3.56 -15.01 -3.27
CA SER A 602 4.38 -16.23 -3.19
C SER A 602 4.51 -17.00 -4.52
N MET A 603 3.75 -16.61 -5.55
CA MET A 603 3.88 -17.13 -6.91
C MET A 603 4.31 -16.02 -7.88
N GLY A 604 3.57 -14.91 -7.93
CA GLY A 604 3.91 -13.74 -8.74
C GLY A 604 3.72 -13.86 -10.26
N CYS A 605 3.26 -15.00 -10.79
CA CYS A 605 2.95 -15.16 -12.21
C CYS A 605 1.72 -16.01 -12.50
N TYR A 606 1.03 -15.66 -13.59
CA TYR A 606 -0.11 -16.38 -14.15
C TYR A 606 0.10 -16.62 -15.66
N ALA A 607 -0.47 -17.70 -16.20
CA ALA A 607 -0.52 -17.96 -17.64
C ALA A 607 -1.64 -17.14 -18.32
N MET A 608 -1.39 -16.66 -19.54
CA MET A 608 -2.28 -15.76 -20.28
C MET A 608 -2.88 -16.40 -21.54
N GLN A 609 -2.29 -17.49 -22.03
CA GLN A 609 -2.73 -18.27 -23.17
C GLN A 609 -2.57 -19.77 -22.88
N PRO A 610 -3.40 -20.65 -23.49
CA PRO A 610 -3.32 -22.10 -23.28
C PRO A 610 -1.93 -22.71 -23.47
N ALA A 611 -1.14 -22.16 -24.41
CA ALA A 611 0.19 -22.64 -24.75
C ALA A 611 1.35 -22.00 -23.96
N ASP A 612 1.10 -21.09 -23.00
CA ASP A 612 2.17 -20.31 -22.37
C ASP A 612 3.15 -21.13 -21.53
N TYR A 613 2.70 -22.24 -20.93
CA TYR A 613 3.57 -23.16 -20.19
C TYR A 613 4.62 -23.82 -21.09
N ASP A 614 4.27 -24.08 -22.35
CA ASP A 614 5.15 -24.67 -23.36
C ASP A 614 5.98 -23.59 -24.06
N ARG A 615 5.37 -22.45 -24.42
CA ARG A 615 6.01 -21.28 -25.04
C ARG A 615 7.11 -20.67 -24.16
N TYR A 616 6.84 -20.55 -22.85
CA TYR A 616 7.77 -20.00 -21.88
C TYR A 616 8.35 -21.09 -20.95
N LYS A 617 8.48 -22.32 -21.46
CA LYS A 617 9.02 -23.49 -20.75
C LYS A 617 10.35 -23.23 -20.00
N PRO A 618 11.34 -22.47 -20.52
CA PRO A 618 12.56 -22.13 -19.79
C PRO A 618 12.36 -21.31 -18.50
N PHE A 619 11.25 -20.57 -18.40
CA PHE A 619 10.82 -19.88 -17.19
C PHE A 619 9.90 -20.77 -16.34
N PHE A 620 8.80 -21.27 -16.92
CA PHE A 620 7.78 -22.00 -16.17
C PHE A 620 8.30 -23.31 -15.56
N SER A 621 9.17 -24.05 -16.25
CA SER A 621 9.75 -25.29 -15.69
C SER A 621 10.43 -25.04 -14.33
N LYS A 622 11.21 -23.96 -14.21
CA LYS A 622 11.89 -23.56 -12.96
C LYS A 622 10.88 -23.23 -11.84
N VAL A 623 9.83 -22.47 -12.18
CA VAL A 623 8.75 -22.10 -11.26
C VAL A 623 7.96 -23.33 -10.77
N ILE A 624 7.61 -24.24 -11.67
CA ILE A 624 6.85 -25.46 -11.41
C ILE A 624 7.64 -26.40 -10.49
N CYS A 625 8.92 -26.64 -10.79
CA CYS A 625 9.81 -27.46 -9.95
C CYS A 625 9.89 -26.92 -8.51
N ASP A 626 10.02 -25.61 -8.33
CA ASP A 626 10.13 -25.00 -7.00
C ASP A 626 8.80 -24.84 -6.26
N TYR A 627 7.65 -24.88 -6.94
CA TYR A 627 6.36 -24.98 -6.25
C TYR A 627 6.05 -26.43 -5.87
N HIS A 628 5.99 -27.34 -6.85
CA HIS A 628 5.54 -28.73 -6.66
C HIS A 628 6.60 -29.67 -6.08
N LYS A 629 7.87 -29.21 -5.98
CA LYS A 629 9.02 -29.96 -5.45
C LYS A 629 9.35 -31.23 -6.23
N VAL A 630 9.28 -31.08 -7.56
CA VAL A 630 9.64 -32.10 -8.57
C VAL A 630 10.89 -31.66 -9.34
N ASP A 631 11.48 -32.57 -10.11
CA ASP A 631 12.60 -32.27 -11.01
C ASP A 631 12.13 -31.74 -12.38
N ALA A 632 13.07 -31.23 -13.19
CA ALA A 632 12.78 -30.60 -14.48
C ALA A 632 12.44 -31.57 -15.63
N SER A 633 12.49 -32.89 -15.40
CA SER A 633 12.02 -33.92 -16.33
C SER A 633 10.65 -34.52 -15.93
N ALA A 634 10.10 -34.11 -14.79
CA ALA A 634 8.75 -34.49 -14.38
C ALA A 634 7.71 -33.99 -15.38
N THR A 635 6.83 -34.89 -15.81
CA THR A 635 5.65 -34.62 -16.66
C THR A 635 4.37 -35.06 -15.96
N GLN A 636 3.22 -34.57 -16.43
CA GLN A 636 1.91 -35.01 -15.95
C GLN A 636 1.40 -36.21 -16.74
N THR A 637 0.86 -37.20 -16.03
CA THR A 637 -0.13 -38.14 -16.58
C THR A 637 -1.44 -37.91 -15.85
N ASN A 638 -2.54 -37.64 -16.56
CA ASN A 638 -3.87 -37.56 -15.96
C ASN A 638 -4.54 -38.91 -16.05
N GLU A 639 -5.08 -39.40 -14.93
CA GLU A 639 -5.75 -40.70 -14.84
C GLU A 639 -6.71 -40.71 -13.65
N TRP A 640 -7.93 -41.16 -13.91
CA TRP A 640 -9.02 -41.25 -12.94
C TRP A 640 -9.35 -42.69 -12.56
N SER A 641 -8.89 -43.69 -13.33
CA SER A 641 -9.01 -45.09 -12.93
C SER A 641 -8.23 -45.37 -11.66
N LEU A 642 -8.88 -45.99 -10.69
CA LEU A 642 -8.24 -46.50 -9.48
C LEU A 642 -7.44 -47.81 -9.75
N GLU A 643 -7.53 -48.38 -10.95
CA GLU A 643 -6.84 -49.63 -11.29
C GLU A 643 -5.32 -49.50 -11.17
N GLY A 644 -4.69 -50.40 -10.42
CA GLY A 644 -3.24 -50.45 -10.23
C GLY A 644 -2.66 -49.40 -9.25
N VAL A 645 -3.47 -48.52 -8.67
CA VAL A 645 -2.98 -47.59 -7.62
C VAL A 645 -2.76 -48.35 -6.30
N GLU A 646 -1.58 -48.19 -5.70
CA GLU A 646 -1.21 -48.93 -4.50
C GLU A 646 -2.10 -48.57 -3.29
N GLY A 647 -2.50 -49.56 -2.50
CA GLY A 647 -3.10 -49.36 -1.17
C GLY A 647 -4.52 -48.81 -1.17
N ILE A 648 -5.32 -49.22 -2.15
CA ILE A 648 -6.79 -49.12 -2.11
C ILE A 648 -7.35 -50.30 -1.30
N PRO A 649 -8.47 -50.15 -0.55
CA PRO A 649 -9.16 -51.27 0.10
C PRO A 649 -9.70 -52.32 -0.89
N ASP A 650 -9.96 -53.53 -0.38
CA ASP A 650 -10.60 -54.61 -1.13
C ASP A 650 -11.91 -54.14 -1.79
N GLY A 651 -12.05 -54.44 -3.09
CA GLY A 651 -13.22 -54.03 -3.88
C GLY A 651 -13.21 -52.58 -4.38
N GLY A 652 -12.12 -51.82 -4.22
CA GLY A 652 -11.95 -50.50 -4.83
C GLY A 652 -12.69 -49.34 -4.13
N LYS A 653 -13.34 -49.62 -3.00
CA LYS A 653 -14.23 -48.69 -2.31
C LYS A 653 -13.49 -47.90 -1.21
N LEU A 654 -13.37 -46.59 -1.40
CA LEU A 654 -12.75 -45.66 -0.46
C LEU A 654 -13.77 -45.23 0.62
N ASP A 655 -14.22 -46.19 1.43
CA ASP A 655 -15.30 -46.02 2.42
C ASP A 655 -14.77 -45.77 3.84
N LEU A 656 -14.91 -44.52 4.29
CA LEU A 656 -14.47 -44.04 5.60
C LEU A 656 -15.28 -44.64 6.76
N SER A 657 -16.46 -45.22 6.51
CA SER A 657 -17.23 -45.90 7.57
C SER A 657 -16.51 -47.13 8.13
N LEU A 658 -15.64 -47.76 7.32
CA LEU A 658 -14.77 -48.88 7.72
C LEU A 658 -13.71 -48.45 8.75
N LEU A 659 -13.44 -47.15 8.86
CA LEU A 659 -12.55 -46.54 9.86
C LEU A 659 -13.30 -46.14 11.15
N GLY A 660 -14.59 -46.48 11.25
CA GLY A 660 -15.45 -46.04 12.36
C GLY A 660 -15.78 -44.55 12.34
N LEU A 661 -15.67 -43.89 11.18
CA LEU A 661 -16.00 -42.47 11.02
C LEU A 661 -17.48 -42.26 10.66
N PRO A 662 -18.10 -41.16 11.11
CA PRO A 662 -19.44 -40.77 10.68
C PRO A 662 -19.40 -40.22 9.24
N GLU A 663 -20.57 -39.84 8.71
CA GLU A 663 -20.66 -39.04 7.50
C GLU A 663 -19.86 -37.72 7.64
N LEU A 664 -18.83 -37.55 6.80
CA LEU A 664 -18.03 -36.34 6.73
C LEU A 664 -18.49 -35.43 5.59
N SER A 665 -18.14 -34.14 5.65
CA SER A 665 -18.21 -33.29 4.46
C SER A 665 -17.04 -33.62 3.54
N MET A 666 -17.32 -34.17 2.36
CA MET A 666 -16.34 -34.56 1.36
C MET A 666 -16.46 -33.62 0.16
N ARG A 667 -15.33 -33.15 -0.41
CA ARG A 667 -15.34 -32.26 -1.58
C ARG A 667 -14.17 -32.54 -2.50
N VAL A 668 -14.42 -32.57 -3.81
CA VAL A 668 -13.40 -32.58 -4.86
C VAL A 668 -13.63 -31.39 -5.79
N ARG A 669 -12.58 -30.63 -6.10
CA ARG A 669 -12.59 -29.62 -7.16
C ARG A 669 -11.54 -29.89 -8.22
N VAL A 670 -11.74 -29.37 -9.43
CA VAL A 670 -10.69 -29.07 -10.41
C VAL A 670 -10.76 -27.62 -10.89
N GLY A 671 -9.60 -27.03 -11.20
CA GLY A 671 -9.51 -25.86 -12.09
C GLY A 671 -9.35 -26.30 -13.54
N ARG A 672 -10.03 -25.63 -14.48
CA ARG A 672 -9.95 -25.88 -15.92
C ARG A 672 -10.06 -24.58 -16.70
N ASN A 673 -9.24 -24.44 -17.75
CA ASN A 673 -9.43 -23.45 -18.79
C ASN A 673 -9.83 -24.15 -20.10
N LEU A 674 -10.36 -23.38 -21.04
CA LEU A 674 -10.85 -23.84 -22.33
C LEU A 674 -9.79 -23.55 -23.41
N ALA A 675 -9.59 -24.47 -24.35
CA ALA A 675 -8.54 -24.34 -25.36
C ALA A 675 -8.80 -23.21 -26.38
N ASP A 676 -10.07 -22.90 -26.64
CA ASP A 676 -10.50 -21.94 -27.68
C ASP A 676 -10.47 -20.46 -27.22
N PHE A 677 -10.03 -20.18 -25.99
CA PHE A 677 -10.06 -18.84 -25.38
C PHE A 677 -8.70 -18.45 -24.75
N PRO A 678 -8.32 -17.15 -24.78
CA PRO A 678 -7.29 -16.59 -23.89
C PRO A 678 -7.58 -16.95 -22.43
N LEU A 679 -6.56 -17.14 -21.59
CA LEU A 679 -6.78 -17.38 -20.15
C LEU A 679 -7.25 -16.09 -19.44
N PRO A 680 -7.90 -16.17 -18.25
CA PRO A 680 -8.63 -15.08 -17.61
C PRO A 680 -7.93 -13.72 -17.51
N GLY A 681 -6.61 -13.70 -17.41
CA GLY A 681 -5.81 -12.47 -17.33
C GLY A 681 -5.64 -11.70 -18.65
N ALA A 682 -5.84 -12.37 -19.80
CA ALA A 682 -5.74 -11.78 -21.13
C ALA A 682 -7.05 -11.83 -21.93
N MET A 683 -8.16 -12.31 -21.33
CA MET A 683 -9.49 -12.18 -21.91
C MET A 683 -9.94 -10.72 -21.98
N THR A 684 -10.43 -10.29 -23.14
CA THR A 684 -11.24 -9.07 -23.24
C THR A 684 -12.65 -9.31 -22.70
N LYS A 685 -13.41 -8.24 -22.43
CA LYS A 685 -14.85 -8.32 -22.15
C LYS A 685 -15.62 -9.18 -23.16
N GLU A 686 -15.27 -9.12 -24.45
CA GLU A 686 -15.94 -9.91 -25.49
C GLU A 686 -15.62 -11.40 -25.35
N ASP A 687 -14.36 -11.77 -25.12
CA ASP A 687 -13.96 -13.17 -24.84
C ASP A 687 -14.73 -13.73 -23.64
N ARG A 688 -14.88 -12.94 -22.56
CA ARG A 688 -15.60 -13.35 -21.33
C ARG A 688 -17.09 -13.61 -21.61
N LEU A 689 -17.73 -12.75 -22.39
CA LEU A 689 -19.14 -12.92 -22.79
C LEU A 689 -19.34 -14.10 -23.76
N ASN A 690 -18.41 -14.30 -24.70
CA ASN A 690 -18.43 -15.43 -25.62
C ASN A 690 -18.20 -16.76 -24.89
N MET A 691 -17.29 -16.79 -23.91
CA MET A 691 -17.04 -17.94 -23.04
C MET A 691 -18.25 -18.28 -22.16
N GLU A 692 -18.88 -17.30 -21.52
CA GLU A 692 -20.13 -17.50 -20.76
C GLU A 692 -21.24 -18.04 -21.67
N THR A 693 -21.44 -17.44 -22.84
CA THR A 693 -22.43 -17.87 -23.84
C THR A 693 -22.19 -19.31 -24.28
N LYS A 694 -20.93 -19.70 -24.53
CA LYS A 694 -20.57 -21.06 -24.94
C LYS A 694 -20.77 -22.08 -23.80
N MET A 695 -20.46 -21.69 -22.56
CA MET A 695 -20.70 -22.54 -21.38
C MET A 695 -22.18 -22.82 -21.09
N CYS A 696 -23.09 -21.93 -21.51
CA CYS A 696 -24.53 -22.18 -21.42
C CYS A 696 -25.00 -23.43 -22.20
N GLU A 697 -24.26 -23.91 -23.20
CA GLU A 697 -24.54 -25.19 -23.87
C GLU A 697 -24.31 -26.39 -22.93
N ALA A 698 -23.19 -26.38 -22.19
CA ALA A 698 -22.90 -27.40 -21.18
C ALA A 698 -23.87 -27.33 -20.00
N PHE A 699 -24.25 -26.12 -19.56
CA PHE A 699 -25.25 -25.96 -18.50
C PHE A 699 -26.63 -26.45 -18.94
N ALA A 700 -27.07 -26.18 -20.18
CA ALA A 700 -28.32 -26.73 -20.71
C ALA A 700 -28.32 -28.27 -20.71
N LYS A 701 -27.18 -28.90 -21.04
CA LYS A 701 -27.01 -30.36 -20.98
C LYS A 701 -27.06 -30.90 -19.55
N LEU A 702 -26.36 -30.28 -18.61
CA LEU A 702 -26.36 -30.67 -17.18
C LEU A 702 -27.74 -30.48 -16.53
N ILE A 703 -28.44 -29.38 -16.83
CA ILE A 703 -29.81 -29.12 -16.36
C ILE A 703 -30.79 -30.18 -16.90
N GLY A 704 -30.56 -30.69 -18.11
CA GLY A 704 -31.33 -31.80 -18.70
C GLY A 704 -31.03 -33.19 -18.11
N MET A 705 -30.01 -33.34 -17.25
CA MET A 705 -29.63 -34.63 -16.64
C MET A 705 -30.19 -34.75 -15.21
N PRO A 706 -30.95 -35.81 -14.89
CA PRO A 706 -31.51 -36.03 -13.54
C PRO A 706 -30.47 -36.08 -12.40
N GLU A 707 -29.22 -36.41 -12.72
CA GLU A 707 -28.10 -36.48 -11.79
C GLU A 707 -27.53 -35.10 -11.40
N TYR A 708 -27.98 -34.03 -12.07
CA TYR A 708 -27.52 -32.65 -11.83
C TYR A 708 -28.68 -31.63 -11.75
N GLY A 709 -29.51 -31.43 -12.78
CA GLY A 709 -30.63 -30.47 -12.74
C GLY A 709 -30.18 -29.02 -12.46
N GLY A 710 -30.94 -28.27 -11.65
CA GLY A 710 -30.52 -26.97 -11.12
C GLY A 710 -30.57 -25.80 -12.12
N ARG A 711 -29.74 -24.77 -11.89
CA ARG A 711 -29.75 -23.51 -12.69
C ARG A 711 -28.38 -22.85 -12.83
N TYR A 712 -28.23 -22.06 -13.89
CA TYR A 712 -27.14 -21.07 -14.01
C TYR A 712 -27.53 -19.76 -13.30
N ASN A 713 -26.54 -19.00 -12.84
CA ASN A 713 -26.68 -17.75 -12.10
C ASN A 713 -25.60 -16.79 -12.61
N SER A 714 -25.96 -15.84 -13.46
CA SER A 714 -25.01 -14.91 -14.09
C SER A 714 -24.92 -13.58 -13.36
N LEU A 715 -23.71 -13.05 -13.25
CA LEU A 715 -23.45 -11.69 -12.78
C LEU A 715 -23.44 -10.68 -13.94
N THR A 716 -23.46 -11.14 -15.20
CA THR A 716 -23.48 -10.29 -16.40
C THR A 716 -24.80 -9.50 -16.50
N PRO A 717 -24.77 -8.15 -16.42
CA PRO A 717 -25.97 -7.33 -16.51
C PRO A 717 -26.70 -7.55 -17.83
N GLY A 718 -27.98 -7.91 -17.76
CA GLY A 718 -28.81 -8.17 -18.94
C GLY A 718 -28.66 -9.57 -19.55
N HIS A 719 -27.87 -10.48 -18.96
CA HIS A 719 -27.94 -11.89 -19.32
C HIS A 719 -29.30 -12.49 -18.91
N LYS A 720 -29.79 -13.50 -19.66
CA LYS A 720 -31.10 -14.14 -19.41
C LYS A 720 -31.24 -14.75 -18.01
N ASP A 721 -30.10 -15.20 -17.44
CA ASP A 721 -29.99 -15.83 -16.12
C ASP A 721 -29.35 -14.87 -15.10
N ASN A 722 -29.45 -13.55 -15.30
CA ASN A 722 -28.82 -12.55 -14.43
C ASN A 722 -29.55 -12.45 -13.07
N ILE A 723 -28.81 -12.67 -11.98
CA ILE A 723 -29.34 -12.63 -10.61
C ILE A 723 -29.28 -11.23 -10.00
N THR A 724 -30.07 -10.99 -8.94
CA THR A 724 -29.97 -9.72 -8.19
C THR A 724 -28.76 -9.69 -7.25
N ASP A 725 -28.43 -8.49 -6.80
CA ASP A 725 -27.43 -8.21 -5.77
C ASP A 725 -27.67 -9.00 -4.46
N GLU A 726 -28.93 -9.21 -4.09
CA GLU A 726 -29.38 -9.94 -2.90
C GLU A 726 -29.22 -11.45 -3.09
N GLU A 727 -29.59 -11.97 -4.27
CA GLU A 727 -29.31 -13.36 -4.64
C GLU A 727 -27.80 -13.63 -4.68
N TYR A 728 -27.01 -12.70 -5.20
CA TYR A 728 -25.55 -12.79 -5.19
C TYR A 728 -25.00 -12.88 -3.76
N LYS A 729 -25.40 -11.94 -2.88
CA LYS A 729 -25.02 -11.93 -1.46
C LYS A 729 -25.42 -13.23 -0.75
N GLN A 730 -26.61 -13.78 -1.04
CA GLN A 730 -27.06 -15.05 -0.47
C GLN A 730 -26.27 -16.25 -1.02
N LEU A 731 -25.99 -16.32 -2.32
CA LEU A 731 -25.18 -17.41 -2.90
C LEU A 731 -23.72 -17.38 -2.41
N VAL A 732 -23.17 -16.20 -2.12
CA VAL A 732 -21.85 -16.05 -1.46
C VAL A 732 -21.91 -16.50 0.01
N ALA A 733 -22.98 -16.17 0.74
CA ALA A 733 -23.19 -16.61 2.13
C ALA A 733 -23.40 -18.13 2.23
N ASP A 734 -24.10 -18.73 1.27
CA ASP A 734 -24.30 -20.18 1.14
C ASP A 734 -23.03 -20.92 0.60
N HIS A 735 -21.91 -20.21 0.40
CA HIS A 735 -20.66 -20.71 -0.19
C HIS A 735 -20.78 -21.31 -1.61
N ILE A 736 -21.83 -20.94 -2.35
CA ILE A 736 -22.12 -21.43 -3.70
C ILE A 736 -21.55 -20.52 -4.80
N MET A 737 -21.42 -19.22 -4.54
CA MET A 737 -20.82 -18.24 -5.45
C MET A 737 -19.50 -17.70 -4.87
N PHE A 738 -18.58 -17.29 -5.75
CA PHE A 738 -17.34 -16.62 -5.35
C PHE A 738 -17.55 -15.15 -4.99
N LYS A 739 -16.66 -14.63 -4.14
CA LYS A 739 -16.62 -13.22 -3.76
C LYS A 739 -16.12 -12.34 -4.91
N ASP A 740 -16.39 -11.05 -4.82
CA ASP A 740 -15.88 -10.05 -5.76
C ASP A 740 -14.35 -10.05 -5.80
N MET A 741 -13.80 -10.38 -6.97
CA MET A 741 -12.37 -10.46 -7.23
C MET A 741 -11.72 -9.11 -7.54
N ALA A 742 -12.50 -8.05 -7.83
CA ALA A 742 -11.94 -6.72 -8.13
C ALA A 742 -11.17 -6.13 -6.95
N ASN A 743 -11.45 -6.60 -5.73
CA ASN A 743 -10.78 -6.23 -4.49
C ASN A 743 -9.55 -7.11 -4.16
N ASP A 744 -9.24 -8.12 -4.97
CA ASP A 744 -8.00 -8.91 -4.83
C ASP A 744 -6.90 -8.25 -5.69
N PRO A 745 -5.84 -7.69 -5.08
CA PRO A 745 -4.84 -6.94 -5.82
C PRO A 745 -3.95 -7.85 -6.71
N TYR A 746 -3.84 -9.14 -6.39
CA TYR A 746 -3.09 -10.11 -7.19
C TYR A 746 -3.85 -10.47 -8.46
N LEU A 747 -5.16 -10.70 -8.36
CA LEU A 747 -6.03 -11.02 -9.50
C LEU A 747 -6.32 -9.79 -10.36
N ALA A 748 -6.47 -8.60 -9.76
CA ALA A 748 -6.62 -7.34 -10.49
C ALA A 748 -5.36 -7.01 -11.31
N SER A 749 -4.17 -7.08 -10.70
CA SER A 749 -2.90 -6.85 -11.40
C SER A 749 -2.53 -7.96 -12.40
N ALA A 750 -3.14 -9.15 -12.30
CA ALA A 750 -3.06 -10.20 -13.32
C ALA A 750 -4.04 -10.02 -14.50
N GLY A 751 -4.91 -9.00 -14.48
CA GLY A 751 -5.98 -8.82 -15.48
C GLY A 751 -7.16 -9.81 -15.32
N ILE A 752 -7.11 -10.68 -14.32
CA ILE A 752 -8.11 -11.74 -14.08
C ILE A 752 -9.45 -11.15 -13.63
N ALA A 753 -9.40 -10.09 -12.82
CA ALA A 753 -10.59 -9.36 -12.36
C ALA A 753 -11.06 -8.26 -13.33
N SER A 754 -10.42 -8.07 -14.49
CA SER A 754 -10.81 -7.05 -15.47
C SER A 754 -12.23 -7.28 -16.01
N ASP A 755 -12.89 -6.20 -16.43
CA ASP A 755 -14.27 -6.20 -16.94
C ASP A 755 -15.29 -6.79 -15.96
N TRP A 756 -15.08 -6.66 -14.64
CA TRP A 756 -16.06 -7.11 -13.65
C TRP A 756 -17.43 -6.43 -13.84
N PRO A 757 -18.57 -7.14 -13.76
CA PRO A 757 -18.73 -8.58 -13.54
C PRO A 757 -19.01 -9.38 -14.83
N PHE A 758 -18.69 -8.85 -16.02
CA PHE A 758 -19.06 -9.45 -17.30
C PHE A 758 -18.39 -10.82 -17.53
N GLY A 759 -19.17 -11.80 -17.96
CA GLY A 759 -18.78 -13.19 -18.19
C GLY A 759 -18.56 -14.03 -16.93
N ARG A 760 -19.12 -13.62 -15.78
CA ARG A 760 -18.97 -14.31 -14.48
C ARG A 760 -20.31 -14.88 -14.00
N GLY A 761 -20.25 -16.00 -13.28
CA GLY A 761 -21.43 -16.60 -12.65
C GLY A 761 -21.16 -17.98 -12.06
N CYS A 762 -22.22 -18.66 -11.60
CA CYS A 762 -22.13 -20.06 -11.21
C CYS A 762 -23.31 -20.90 -11.70
N TYR A 763 -23.01 -22.08 -12.21
CA TYR A 763 -23.98 -23.17 -12.32
C TYR A 763 -23.99 -23.95 -11.00
N VAL A 764 -25.20 -24.31 -10.54
CA VAL A 764 -25.43 -25.12 -9.33
C VAL A 764 -26.49 -26.17 -9.63
N SER A 765 -26.23 -27.41 -9.21
CA SER A 765 -27.15 -28.54 -9.31
C SER A 765 -28.37 -28.41 -8.39
N GLU A 766 -29.42 -29.18 -8.67
CA GLU A 766 -30.67 -29.22 -7.89
C GLU A 766 -30.43 -29.62 -6.43
N ASP A 767 -29.56 -30.62 -6.21
CA ASP A 767 -29.14 -31.06 -4.88
C ASP A 767 -28.11 -30.12 -4.21
N ARG A 768 -27.71 -29.04 -4.90
CA ARG A 768 -26.63 -28.10 -4.53
C ARG A 768 -25.26 -28.74 -4.28
N GLY A 769 -25.11 -30.05 -4.57
CA GLY A 769 -23.90 -30.84 -4.36
C GLY A 769 -22.88 -30.78 -5.50
N PHE A 770 -23.20 -30.13 -6.62
CA PHE A 770 -22.30 -29.91 -7.74
C PHE A 770 -22.39 -28.46 -8.23
N ILE A 771 -21.23 -27.82 -8.42
CA ILE A 771 -21.10 -26.38 -8.69
C ILE A 771 -20.00 -26.15 -9.72
N ILE A 772 -20.25 -25.25 -10.68
CA ILE A 772 -19.24 -24.71 -11.60
C ILE A 772 -19.21 -23.20 -11.44
N TRP A 773 -18.11 -22.63 -10.95
CA TRP A 773 -17.86 -21.19 -11.07
C TRP A 773 -17.30 -20.87 -12.45
N VAL A 774 -17.70 -19.73 -13.01
CA VAL A 774 -17.38 -19.24 -14.34
C VAL A 774 -16.66 -17.90 -14.24
N GLY A 775 -15.49 -17.76 -14.88
CA GLY A 775 -14.74 -16.49 -14.96
C GLY A 775 -14.08 -16.03 -13.65
N GLU A 776 -13.70 -16.97 -12.78
CA GLU A 776 -13.01 -16.75 -11.50
C GLU A 776 -11.47 -16.70 -11.73
N GLU A 777 -10.66 -17.46 -10.99
CA GLU A 777 -9.20 -17.53 -11.19
C GLU A 777 -8.83 -18.30 -12.48
N ASP A 778 -9.64 -19.30 -12.82
CA ASP A 778 -9.66 -20.05 -14.08
C ASP A 778 -11.01 -19.77 -14.79
N HIS A 779 -11.15 -20.11 -16.08
CA HIS A 779 -12.46 -20.08 -16.76
C HIS A 779 -13.51 -20.87 -15.97
N LEU A 780 -13.12 -22.04 -15.46
CA LEU A 780 -14.00 -22.98 -14.78
C LEU A 780 -13.35 -23.53 -13.51
N ARG A 781 -14.06 -23.39 -12.40
CA ARG A 781 -13.75 -24.07 -11.12
C ARG A 781 -14.89 -25.04 -10.82
N ILE A 782 -14.68 -26.30 -11.19
CA ILE A 782 -15.68 -27.36 -11.25
C ILE A 782 -15.57 -28.19 -9.97
N MET A 783 -16.69 -28.38 -9.25
CA MET A 783 -16.69 -28.83 -7.86
C MET A 783 -17.82 -29.82 -7.59
N CYS A 784 -17.51 -30.96 -6.97
CA CYS A 784 -18.49 -31.84 -6.36
C CYS A 784 -18.28 -31.86 -4.84
N MET A 785 -19.36 -31.80 -4.07
CA MET A 785 -19.34 -31.91 -2.62
C MET A 785 -20.55 -32.68 -2.12
N LYS A 786 -20.35 -33.54 -1.12
CA LYS A 786 -21.39 -34.39 -0.54
C LYS A 786 -21.07 -34.66 0.92
N LYS A 787 -22.10 -34.70 1.77
CA LYS A 787 -22.00 -35.32 3.08
C LYS A 787 -22.18 -36.85 2.95
N GLY A 788 -21.23 -37.63 3.43
CA GLY A 788 -21.24 -39.10 3.29
C GLY A 788 -19.95 -39.76 3.77
N THR A 789 -19.78 -41.05 3.47
CA THR A 789 -18.56 -41.81 3.88
C THR A 789 -17.73 -42.34 2.72
N VAL A 790 -18.23 -42.32 1.49
CA VAL A 790 -17.58 -42.98 0.34
C VAL A 790 -16.97 -41.93 -0.60
N LEU A 791 -15.64 -41.83 -0.61
CA LEU A 791 -14.93 -40.82 -1.41
C LEU A 791 -15.13 -40.98 -2.92
N ASN A 792 -15.42 -42.21 -3.40
CA ASN A 792 -15.77 -42.46 -4.80
C ASN A 792 -16.95 -41.59 -5.27
N GLU A 793 -17.97 -41.35 -4.42
CA GLU A 793 -19.20 -40.65 -4.82
C GLU A 793 -18.97 -39.21 -5.30
N VAL A 794 -18.00 -38.51 -4.70
CA VAL A 794 -17.63 -37.14 -5.09
C VAL A 794 -16.55 -37.09 -6.17
N PHE A 795 -15.81 -38.18 -6.35
CA PHE A 795 -14.77 -38.32 -7.37
C PHE A 795 -15.37 -38.72 -8.73
N ASP A 796 -16.20 -39.77 -8.74
CA ASP A 796 -16.85 -40.32 -9.92
C ASP A 796 -17.89 -39.34 -10.50
N ARG A 797 -18.67 -38.65 -9.64
CA ARG A 797 -19.60 -37.59 -10.08
C ARG A 797 -18.86 -36.40 -10.69
N LEU A 798 -17.70 -36.01 -10.13
CA LEU A 798 -16.89 -34.96 -10.74
C LEU A 798 -16.35 -35.39 -12.11
N LYS A 799 -15.85 -36.63 -12.24
CA LYS A 799 -15.39 -37.17 -13.53
C LYS A 799 -16.50 -37.20 -14.58
N ALA A 800 -17.68 -37.72 -14.22
CA ALA A 800 -18.84 -37.77 -15.11
C ALA A 800 -19.27 -36.37 -15.59
N ALA A 801 -19.21 -35.35 -14.72
CA ALA A 801 -19.51 -33.97 -15.11
C ALA A 801 -18.45 -33.36 -16.04
N LEU A 802 -17.17 -33.69 -15.85
CA LEU A 802 -16.09 -33.28 -16.76
C LEU A 802 -16.27 -33.90 -18.14
N ASP A 803 -16.63 -35.18 -18.22
CA ASP A 803 -16.95 -35.86 -19.48
C ASP A 803 -18.18 -35.23 -20.18
N VAL A 804 -19.17 -34.74 -19.42
CA VAL A 804 -20.30 -34.00 -19.97
C VAL A 804 -19.87 -32.66 -20.59
N VAL A 805 -18.93 -31.93 -19.97
CA VAL A 805 -18.39 -30.67 -20.52
C VAL A 805 -17.52 -30.91 -21.76
N GLU A 806 -16.53 -31.82 -21.69
CA GLU A 806 -15.64 -32.11 -22.83
C GLU A 806 -16.35 -32.80 -24.02
N SER A 807 -17.59 -33.29 -23.81
CA SER A 807 -18.45 -33.82 -24.88
C SER A 807 -19.29 -32.76 -25.63
N ILE A 808 -19.10 -31.47 -25.34
CA ILE A 808 -19.65 -30.35 -26.12
C ILE A 808 -18.61 -29.88 -27.14
N GLU A 809 -19.02 -29.74 -28.41
CA GLU A 809 -18.15 -29.26 -29.49
C GLU A 809 -17.73 -27.80 -29.23
N GLY A 810 -16.43 -27.53 -29.13
CA GLY A 810 -15.89 -26.22 -28.73
C GLY A 810 -15.83 -25.96 -27.22
N LEU A 811 -15.86 -27.00 -26.38
CA LEU A 811 -15.55 -26.92 -24.94
C LEU A 811 -14.45 -27.92 -24.53
N GLN A 812 -13.37 -27.97 -25.30
CA GLN A 812 -12.18 -28.76 -24.96
C GLN A 812 -11.37 -28.08 -23.85
N PHE A 813 -10.90 -28.81 -22.85
CA PHE A 813 -10.02 -28.23 -21.83
C PHE A 813 -8.59 -28.02 -22.35
N ALA A 814 -8.02 -26.87 -22.02
CA ALA A 814 -6.64 -26.54 -22.33
C ALA A 814 -5.67 -27.53 -21.66
N LYS A 815 -4.77 -28.14 -22.44
CA LYS A 815 -3.86 -29.20 -21.98
C LYS A 815 -2.50 -29.14 -22.67
N SER A 816 -1.42 -29.09 -21.89
CA SER A 816 -0.04 -29.25 -22.36
C SER A 816 0.34 -30.74 -22.38
N PRO A 817 1.11 -31.22 -23.37
CA PRO A 817 1.63 -32.60 -23.39
C PRO A 817 2.54 -32.93 -22.20
N ASP A 818 3.31 -31.95 -21.71
CA ASP A 818 4.23 -32.12 -20.59
C ASP A 818 3.55 -31.81 -19.24
N TYR A 819 2.69 -30.78 -19.21
CA TYR A 819 2.16 -30.23 -17.95
C TYR A 819 0.71 -30.61 -17.63
N GLY A 820 0.02 -31.36 -18.50
CA GLY A 820 -1.37 -31.76 -18.27
C GLY A 820 -2.34 -30.59 -18.36
N TYR A 821 -3.41 -30.61 -17.56
CA TYR A 821 -4.45 -29.58 -17.64
C TYR A 821 -3.92 -28.20 -17.22
N VAL A 822 -4.21 -27.20 -18.04
CA VAL A 822 -3.65 -25.85 -17.96
C VAL A 822 -4.54 -24.96 -17.07
N THR A 823 -3.93 -24.42 -16.02
CA THR A 823 -4.55 -23.47 -15.06
C THR A 823 -3.87 -22.12 -15.11
N SER A 824 -4.60 -21.04 -14.78
CA SER A 824 -4.05 -19.68 -14.77
C SER A 824 -2.87 -19.58 -13.82
N CYS A 825 -3.01 -20.08 -12.59
CA CYS A 825 -1.93 -20.11 -11.62
C CYS A 825 -1.14 -21.43 -11.72
N PRO A 826 0.21 -21.42 -11.75
CA PRO A 826 1.03 -22.64 -11.78
C PRO A 826 0.86 -23.56 -10.56
N THR A 827 0.21 -23.09 -9.48
CA THR A 827 -0.09 -23.87 -8.27
C THR A 827 -1.13 -24.96 -8.51
N ASN A 828 -2.07 -24.75 -9.44
CA ASN A 828 -3.15 -25.69 -9.74
C ASN A 828 -2.84 -26.59 -10.97
N LEU A 829 -1.66 -26.46 -11.59
CA LEU A 829 -1.27 -27.16 -12.82
C LEU A 829 -1.25 -28.70 -12.66
N GLY A 830 -1.35 -29.44 -13.77
CA GLY A 830 -1.28 -30.90 -13.80
C GLY A 830 -2.65 -31.54 -13.80
N THR A 831 -3.17 -31.84 -12.62
CA THR A 831 -4.52 -32.40 -12.42
C THR A 831 -5.60 -31.32 -12.29
N GLY A 832 -5.27 -30.10 -11.85
CA GLY A 832 -6.25 -29.15 -11.31
C GLY A 832 -6.81 -29.54 -9.94
N MET A 833 -6.55 -30.77 -9.46
CA MET A 833 -7.45 -31.46 -8.54
C MET A 833 -7.10 -31.23 -7.07
N ARG A 834 -8.08 -30.76 -6.28
CA ARG A 834 -8.05 -30.83 -4.82
C ARG A 834 -9.25 -31.61 -4.30
N ALA A 835 -9.00 -32.82 -3.81
CA ALA A 835 -9.90 -33.52 -2.89
C ALA A 835 -9.63 -33.08 -1.44
N SER A 836 -10.68 -32.97 -0.62
CA SER A 836 -10.57 -32.80 0.83
C SER A 836 -11.75 -33.36 1.60
N VAL A 837 -11.55 -33.58 2.91
CA VAL A 837 -12.64 -33.83 3.88
C VAL A 837 -12.56 -32.87 5.05
N HIS A 838 -13.69 -32.62 5.69
CA HIS A 838 -13.75 -32.03 7.03
C HIS A 838 -13.91 -33.15 8.07
N ILE A 839 -13.02 -33.21 9.06
CA ILE A 839 -12.98 -34.26 10.09
C ILE A 839 -12.66 -33.68 11.47
N GLN A 840 -13.28 -34.22 12.52
CA GLN A 840 -12.97 -33.90 13.92
C GLN A 840 -11.87 -34.82 14.44
N ILE A 841 -10.82 -34.24 15.02
CA ILE A 841 -9.68 -34.95 15.64
C ILE A 841 -9.32 -34.30 17.01
N PRO A 842 -10.29 -34.26 17.96
CA PRO A 842 -10.21 -33.46 19.17
C PRO A 842 -9.04 -33.78 20.10
N LYS A 843 -8.48 -35.00 20.09
CA LYS A 843 -7.31 -35.38 20.90
C LYS A 843 -6.01 -34.91 20.26
N LEU A 844 -5.85 -35.09 18.96
CA LEU A 844 -4.70 -34.54 18.22
C LEU A 844 -4.65 -33.01 18.37
N THR A 845 -5.80 -32.33 18.36
CA THR A 845 -5.92 -30.88 18.56
C THR A 845 -6.18 -30.43 20.00
N ALA A 846 -6.02 -31.30 21.01
CA ALA A 846 -6.38 -31.00 22.41
C ALA A 846 -5.55 -29.87 23.06
N ASP A 847 -4.48 -29.40 22.42
CA ASP A 847 -3.69 -28.23 22.85
C ASP A 847 -4.13 -26.92 22.20
N GLY A 848 -5.20 -26.94 21.39
CA GLY A 848 -5.70 -25.78 20.64
C GLY A 848 -4.97 -25.54 19.31
N THR A 849 -4.13 -26.48 18.85
CA THR A 849 -3.37 -26.35 17.60
C THR A 849 -3.51 -27.56 16.68
N GLU A 850 -3.32 -27.37 15.38
CA GLU A 850 -3.21 -28.47 14.40
C GLU A 850 -1.80 -29.07 14.29
N ALA A 851 -0.88 -28.76 15.22
CA ALA A 851 0.54 -29.14 15.11
C ALA A 851 0.74 -30.66 15.02
N LYS A 852 0.15 -31.45 15.94
CA LYS A 852 0.25 -32.92 15.92
C LYS A 852 -0.36 -33.51 14.64
N ALA A 853 -1.47 -32.95 14.18
CA ALA A 853 -2.13 -33.39 12.95
C ALA A 853 -1.26 -33.11 11.72
N LYS A 854 -0.59 -31.96 11.66
CA LYS A 854 0.40 -31.64 10.62
C LYS A 854 1.60 -32.59 10.63
N ASP A 855 2.11 -32.96 11.81
CA ASP A 855 3.24 -33.91 11.91
C ASP A 855 2.87 -35.33 11.42
N VAL A 856 1.63 -35.77 11.60
CA VAL A 856 1.10 -37.03 11.04
C VAL A 856 0.89 -36.93 9.52
N CYS A 857 0.38 -35.79 9.03
CA CYS A 857 0.00 -35.59 7.63
C CYS A 857 1.17 -35.27 6.69
N LYS A 858 2.15 -34.48 7.14
CA LYS A 858 3.23 -33.95 6.32
C LYS A 858 4.09 -35.03 5.63
N PRO A 859 4.43 -36.17 6.26
CA PRO A 859 5.13 -37.28 5.59
C PRO A 859 4.34 -37.94 4.45
N LEU A 860 3.00 -37.80 4.44
CA LEU A 860 2.11 -38.35 3.41
C LEU A 860 1.81 -37.34 2.29
N GLY A 861 2.41 -36.15 2.30
CA GLY A 861 2.07 -35.08 1.34
C GLY A 861 0.66 -34.52 1.56
N LEU A 862 0.18 -34.49 2.80
CA LEU A 862 -1.13 -33.96 3.18
C LEU A 862 -0.99 -32.61 3.91
N SER A 863 -1.91 -31.70 3.62
CA SER A 863 -2.11 -30.43 4.31
C SER A 863 -3.30 -30.53 5.27
N VAL A 864 -3.19 -29.88 6.43
CA VAL A 864 -4.21 -29.76 7.48
C VAL A 864 -4.36 -28.27 7.83
N ARG A 865 -5.59 -27.76 7.89
CA ARG A 865 -5.91 -26.35 8.16
C ARG A 865 -7.32 -26.19 8.74
N GLY A 866 -7.65 -24.98 9.19
CA GLY A 866 -9.00 -24.63 9.66
C GLY A 866 -10.07 -24.66 8.56
N MET A 867 -11.33 -24.62 9.01
CA MET A 867 -12.52 -24.77 8.16
C MET A 867 -12.70 -23.66 7.10
N GLY A 868 -12.15 -22.47 7.32
CA GLY A 868 -12.23 -21.36 6.37
C GLY A 868 -11.11 -21.36 5.32
N GLY A 869 -10.24 -22.37 5.32
CA GLY A 869 -9.11 -22.50 4.40
C GLY A 869 -7.77 -22.10 5.00
N GLU A 870 -6.83 -21.67 4.14
CA GLU A 870 -5.49 -21.28 4.55
C GLU A 870 -5.50 -20.11 5.54
N HIS A 871 -4.58 -20.15 6.52
CA HIS A 871 -4.47 -19.21 7.64
C HIS A 871 -5.69 -19.11 8.58
N THR A 872 -6.71 -19.97 8.43
CA THR A 872 -7.83 -20.02 9.39
C THR A 872 -7.55 -20.98 10.54
N ALA A 873 -7.97 -20.60 11.76
CA ALA A 873 -7.81 -21.39 12.97
C ALA A 873 -8.69 -22.66 12.95
N ILE A 874 -8.30 -23.66 13.72
CA ILE A 874 -9.09 -24.89 13.91
C ILE A 874 -10.45 -24.60 14.57
N GLY A 875 -11.42 -25.48 14.36
CA GLY A 875 -12.66 -25.46 15.13
C GLY A 875 -12.39 -25.75 16.61
N ALA A 876 -13.14 -25.11 17.51
CA ALA A 876 -13.06 -25.38 18.97
C ALA A 876 -13.53 -26.80 19.36
N ASP A 877 -14.11 -27.53 18.40
CA ASP A 877 -14.50 -28.94 18.44
C ASP A 877 -13.42 -29.89 17.86
N GLY A 878 -12.27 -29.35 17.42
CA GLY A 878 -11.21 -30.11 16.76
C GLY A 878 -11.46 -30.40 15.27
N MET A 879 -12.38 -29.69 14.61
CA MET A 879 -12.65 -29.83 13.18
C MET A 879 -11.53 -29.20 12.32
N VAL A 880 -11.07 -29.95 11.31
CA VAL A 880 -10.04 -29.54 10.33
C VAL A 880 -10.39 -29.96 8.89
N ASP A 881 -9.93 -29.18 7.91
CA ASP A 881 -9.95 -29.48 6.46
C ASP A 881 -8.63 -30.16 6.05
N ILE A 882 -8.70 -31.34 5.46
CA ILE A 882 -7.55 -32.20 5.15
C ILE A 882 -7.51 -32.56 3.66
N SER A 883 -6.37 -32.31 3.00
CA SER A 883 -6.19 -32.56 1.56
C SER A 883 -4.76 -32.90 1.17
N PRO A 884 -4.51 -33.77 0.17
CA PRO A 884 -3.21 -33.86 -0.50
C PRO A 884 -2.74 -32.51 -1.03
N SER A 885 -1.46 -32.20 -0.91
CA SER A 885 -0.85 -30.98 -1.42
C SER A 885 -0.48 -31.07 -2.90
N GLY A 886 -0.14 -32.27 -3.41
CA GLY A 886 0.27 -32.49 -4.80
C GLY A 886 -0.85 -32.19 -5.81
N ARG A 887 -0.46 -31.59 -6.95
CA ARG A 887 -1.33 -31.30 -8.10
C ARG A 887 -0.69 -31.72 -9.43
N PHE A 888 0.61 -31.52 -9.55
CA PHE A 888 1.45 -31.90 -10.68
C PHE A 888 2.31 -33.13 -10.33
N HIS A 889 2.63 -33.95 -11.35
CA HIS A 889 3.36 -35.22 -11.25
C HIS A 889 2.72 -36.25 -10.28
N ILE A 890 1.38 -36.25 -10.22
CA ILE A 890 0.53 -37.19 -9.49
C ILE A 890 -0.81 -37.31 -10.22
N LYS A 891 -1.40 -38.50 -10.31
CA LYS A 891 -2.69 -38.74 -10.99
C LYS A 891 -3.87 -38.33 -10.11
N GLU A 892 -5.02 -38.03 -10.71
CA GLU A 892 -6.28 -37.78 -10.02
C GLU A 892 -6.70 -38.95 -9.11
N ALA A 893 -6.53 -40.19 -9.59
CA ALA A 893 -6.71 -41.42 -8.82
C ALA A 893 -5.75 -41.52 -7.61
N GLU A 894 -4.50 -41.13 -7.78
CA GLU A 894 -3.50 -41.16 -6.69
C GLU A 894 -3.80 -40.10 -5.62
N ILE A 895 -4.35 -38.94 -5.99
CA ILE A 895 -4.81 -37.90 -5.05
C ILE A 895 -5.94 -38.43 -4.16
N ILE A 896 -6.99 -39.04 -4.71
CA ILE A 896 -8.13 -39.49 -3.90
C ILE A 896 -7.76 -40.67 -2.97
N VAL A 897 -6.86 -41.55 -3.41
CA VAL A 897 -6.31 -42.65 -2.59
C VAL A 897 -5.37 -42.12 -1.50
N ALA A 898 -4.54 -41.11 -1.78
CA ALA A 898 -3.70 -40.47 -0.78
C ALA A 898 -4.53 -39.80 0.33
N LEU A 899 -5.66 -39.17 -0.02
CA LEU A 899 -6.60 -38.63 0.96
C LEU A 899 -7.18 -39.73 1.87
N TYR A 900 -7.63 -40.85 1.30
CA TYR A 900 -8.13 -41.99 2.07
C TYR A 900 -7.08 -42.53 3.05
N LYS A 901 -5.86 -42.83 2.57
CA LYS A 901 -4.74 -43.29 3.41
C LYS A 901 -4.41 -42.31 4.54
N GLY A 902 -4.49 -41.01 4.26
CA GLY A 902 -4.32 -39.94 5.23
C GLY A 902 -5.33 -39.99 6.38
N ILE A 903 -6.60 -40.12 6.04
CA ILE A 903 -7.70 -40.21 7.01
C ILE A 903 -7.56 -41.48 7.86
N THR A 904 -7.17 -42.62 7.26
CA THR A 904 -6.85 -43.86 8.00
C THR A 904 -5.76 -43.63 9.05
N LEU A 905 -4.59 -43.12 8.65
CA LEU A 905 -3.48 -42.91 9.59
C LEU A 905 -3.83 -41.88 10.68
N LEU A 906 -4.54 -40.80 10.33
CA LEU A 906 -5.01 -39.83 11.32
C LEU A 906 -5.97 -40.46 12.34
N LYS A 907 -6.91 -41.29 11.88
CA LYS A 907 -7.86 -41.97 12.76
C LYS A 907 -7.15 -42.95 13.69
N GLU A 908 -6.15 -43.69 13.21
CA GLU A 908 -5.29 -44.53 14.05
C GLU A 908 -4.53 -43.72 15.12
N LYS A 909 -4.06 -42.50 14.80
CA LYS A 909 -3.35 -41.62 15.76
C LYS A 909 -4.30 -40.93 16.74
N GLU A 910 -5.50 -40.58 16.31
CA GLU A 910 -6.57 -40.06 17.15
C GLU A 910 -7.09 -41.15 18.11
N ASP A 911 -7.28 -42.38 17.65
CA ASP A 911 -7.74 -43.49 18.51
C ASP A 911 -6.69 -43.92 19.56
N ALA A 912 -5.40 -43.71 19.27
CA ALA A 912 -4.29 -44.06 20.16
C ALA A 912 -3.95 -43.04 21.27
N LEU A 913 -4.63 -41.88 21.29
CA LEU A 913 -4.51 -40.82 22.31
C LEU A 913 -5.63 -40.87 23.36
#